data_AF-A0A9C9YU19-F1
#
_entry.id   AF-A0A9C9YU19-F1
#
_cell.length_a   1.000
_cell.length_b   1.000
_cell.length_c   1.000
_cell.angle_alpha   90.00
_cell.angle_beta   90.00
_cell.angle_gamma   90.00
#
_symmetry.space_group_name_H-M   'P 1'
#
loop_
_entity.id
_entity.type
_entity.pdbx_description
1 polymer ?
#
loop_
_entity_poly.entity_id
_entity_poly.type
_entity_poly.pdbx_seq_one_letter_code
_entity_poly.pdbx_strand_id
1 'polypeptide(L)'
;MVAAGLTASAILAIGGCQTAETIKGSATAMAKKAIGATAAQPKNDYNITVNYELGMHCTGFDFTYCCVLPPYNSIQSQVIKTATGKKKYPELLEADEKDHSVVVDGKKRFKLEYGHIDNTYSEGNKLHYWDIPYDINKDGKYDANENVANAYFTHLYVYKDLKGSNPKNTTADSEKKFVGIQIPIPKDNGPAGAAVPSPLKGGHLHYTGEKGTIVYTKSPVLDNVPIVLTNPGIWDALGLPLTPFSDSVSRKDILGLVESDIQPYQEAWVKMVDAETGKPVIDSHSGKPVQFVGTNPIDIPNCANCHGNKTANGDKYKLYEQERAFWKGLGASDWIADLKATSISIMEMHDDHNGTDFLKNYNPNSRALKNRLGRDPVLCQKCHADNVIGVLNSKKHKDPKTGEEKLIPPLTQAMHSVHQKAVPMPDSLGRSGACQACHPAHRQDRSMEGYPITPDGKNAYADADNRDAAGGCYVGRDVHSNPGKDKDGVGTKEYLNSIGQWLQANVSQIGNGKGGKGLWCTNCHSQLSRELYQRDNLQNAFKQTGKTIRNKSLDEIAAAIGVSKQELIDKYLDPKVVLNSKGEDTPGKSGILLTWAEKRLVPDIAVIALKGNGPMASKDVDGDINVVPLSANPAVDPKSLKLPEGATGATAVPYSAATHGRDYWLSAGAPHCADCHAAPFVEGQGGVAFPINQPGKYSLMRYSKGHAGLACQACHQSIHGLYPVTPDVDVTTYKQAASYNPDGSHGPLKCAACHYTNENGVPLIADDEDHVWNGKPILDDFEGAIAWMHASAPDAGGAIPPED
;
A
#
# COMPACT_ATOMS: atom_id res chain seq x y z
N MET A 1 81.09 -31.34 12.87
CA MET A 1 80.73 -32.20 11.72
C MET A 1 79.29 -31.89 11.37
N VAL A 2 79.06 -31.06 10.35
CA VAL A 2 78.62 -31.49 8.99
C VAL A 2 77.19 -32.06 9.07
N ALA A 3 76.17 -31.21 8.89
CA ALA A 3 75.40 -30.98 7.63
C ALA A 3 74.06 -31.75 7.70
N ALA A 4 72.91 -31.36 7.15
CA ALA A 4 72.39 -30.33 6.25
C ALA A 4 70.88 -30.18 6.60
N GLY A 5 70.06 -29.18 6.25
CA GLY A 5 70.07 -28.18 5.18
C GLY A 5 68.68 -28.18 4.50
N LEU A 6 68.13 -26.98 4.30
CA LEU A 6 66.89 -26.56 3.58
C LEU A 6 65.55 -26.61 4.36
N THR A 7 65.01 -25.55 4.99
CA THR A 7 64.65 -24.14 4.65
C THR A 7 63.32 -23.97 3.88
N ALA A 8 62.36 -23.27 4.49
CA ALA A 8 61.78 -22.03 3.94
C ALA A 8 60.93 -21.26 4.98
N SER A 9 61.48 -20.10 5.35
CA SER A 9 60.92 -18.82 5.81
C SER A 9 59.46 -18.69 6.26
N ALA A 10 59.32 -18.14 7.47
CA ALA A 10 58.17 -17.37 7.93
C ALA A 10 58.20 -15.94 7.35
N ILE A 11 57.05 -15.49 6.83
CA ILE A 11 56.70 -14.07 6.69
C ILE A 11 55.28 -13.91 7.26
N LEU A 12 55.15 -13.02 8.25
CA LEU A 12 53.88 -12.49 8.74
C LEU A 12 53.14 -11.77 7.60
N ALA A 13 51.90 -12.19 7.33
CA ALA A 13 50.87 -11.33 6.76
C ALA A 13 49.52 -11.69 7.41
N ILE A 14 48.87 -10.67 7.95
CA ILE A 14 47.64 -10.72 8.72
C ILE A 14 46.48 -10.85 7.73
N GLY A 15 45.70 -11.92 7.82
CA GLY A 15 44.48 -12.12 7.04
C GLY A 15 43.88 -13.51 7.27
N GLY A 16 42.60 -13.58 7.62
CA GLY A 16 41.91 -14.85 7.81
C GLY A 16 40.49 -14.73 8.36
N CYS A 17 39.59 -14.25 7.51
CA CYS A 17 38.19 -14.68 7.33
C CYS A 17 37.56 -15.51 8.47
N GLN A 18 36.60 -14.93 9.21
CA GLN A 18 35.65 -15.71 10.01
C GLN A 18 34.37 -15.92 9.19
N THR A 19 34.07 -17.18 8.92
CA THR A 19 32.92 -17.69 8.20
C THR A 19 31.65 -17.66 9.05
N ALA A 20 30.51 -17.54 8.37
CA ALA A 20 29.16 -17.28 8.85
C ALA A 20 28.46 -18.43 9.63
N GLU A 21 29.16 -19.16 10.50
CA GLU A 21 28.57 -20.32 11.19
C GLU A 21 28.21 -20.12 12.67
N THR A 22 28.59 -19.00 13.31
CA THR A 22 28.43 -18.84 14.76
C THR A 22 27.15 -18.13 15.24
N ILE A 23 26.25 -17.71 14.34
CA ILE A 23 24.98 -17.04 14.72
C ILE A 23 23.78 -18.01 14.80
N LYS A 24 23.92 -19.26 14.32
CA LYS A 24 22.83 -20.25 14.31
C LYS A 24 22.52 -20.91 15.67
N GLY A 25 23.34 -20.68 16.70
CA GLY A 25 23.27 -21.40 17.99
C GLY A 25 22.36 -20.78 19.07
N SER A 26 21.83 -19.57 18.88
CA SER A 26 21.05 -18.86 19.93
C SER A 26 19.53 -18.93 19.71
N ALA A 27 19.07 -19.22 18.50
CA ALA A 27 17.64 -19.18 18.15
C ALA A 27 16.88 -20.51 18.43
N THR A 28 17.58 -21.63 18.57
CA THR A 28 16.95 -22.98 18.60
C THR A 28 16.72 -23.56 19.99
N ALA A 29 17.12 -22.88 21.06
CA ALA A 29 16.91 -23.35 22.45
C ALA A 29 15.65 -22.75 23.14
N MET A 30 14.85 -21.94 22.45
CA MET A 30 13.59 -21.36 22.98
C MET A 30 12.32 -22.03 22.43
N ALA A 31 12.45 -23.10 21.64
CA ALA A 31 11.33 -23.77 20.98
C ALA A 31 11.00 -25.12 21.63
N LYS A 32 10.36 -25.08 22.82
CA LYS A 32 9.40 -26.09 23.35
C LYS A 32 9.03 -25.74 24.80
N LYS A 33 8.29 -24.66 24.96
CA LYS A 33 7.34 -24.55 26.07
C LYS A 33 5.99 -24.28 25.43
N ALA A 34 5.07 -25.23 25.53
CA ALA A 34 3.67 -24.91 25.35
C ALA A 34 3.38 -23.81 26.38
N ILE A 35 3.16 -22.58 25.92
CA ILE A 35 2.84 -21.46 26.79
C ILE A 35 1.39 -21.67 27.21
N GLY A 36 1.18 -22.41 28.31
CA GLY A 36 0.04 -22.13 29.15
C GLY A 36 0.19 -20.68 29.59
N ALA A 37 -0.74 -19.81 29.20
CA ALA A 37 -0.67 -18.42 29.58
C ALA A 37 -0.79 -18.32 31.12
N THR A 38 0.09 -17.54 31.72
CA THR A 38 -0.04 -17.11 33.12
C THR A 38 -0.82 -15.82 33.11
N ALA A 39 -1.66 -15.56 34.13
CA ALA A 39 -2.34 -14.27 34.27
C ALA A 39 -1.37 -13.12 34.02
N ALA A 40 -1.69 -12.26 33.04
CA ALA A 40 -0.77 -11.25 32.53
C ALA A 40 -1.34 -9.85 32.66
N GLN A 41 -0.46 -8.89 32.93
CA GLN A 41 -0.76 -7.46 32.91
C GLN A 41 -0.14 -6.80 31.67
N PRO A 42 -0.64 -5.62 31.26
CA PRO A 42 -0.02 -4.86 30.18
C PRO A 42 1.46 -4.58 30.44
N LYS A 43 2.27 -4.66 29.38
CA LYS A 43 3.72 -4.45 29.46
C LYS A 43 4.09 -2.97 29.61
N ASN A 44 3.28 -2.07 29.06
CA ASN A 44 3.55 -0.64 28.99
C ASN A 44 2.37 0.15 29.58
N ASP A 45 2.60 1.37 30.06
CA ASP A 45 1.56 2.33 30.47
C ASP A 45 0.74 2.79 29.25
N TYR A 46 1.43 3.00 28.13
CA TYR A 46 0.84 3.39 26.85
C TYR A 46 1.41 2.51 25.74
N ASN A 47 0.57 2.10 24.80
CA ASN A 47 0.96 1.51 23.53
C ASN A 47 0.73 2.52 22.42
N ILE A 48 1.72 2.73 21.55
CA ILE A 48 1.59 3.58 20.36
C ILE A 48 1.76 2.69 19.13
N THR A 49 0.71 2.54 18.33
CA THR A 49 0.80 1.76 17.09
C THR A 49 1.57 2.55 16.03
N VAL A 50 2.33 1.91 15.16
CA VAL A 50 3.09 2.60 14.10
C VAL A 50 2.87 1.86 12.78
N ASN A 51 1.94 2.38 11.98
CA ASN A 51 1.44 1.76 10.75
C ASN A 51 1.58 2.72 9.56
N TYR A 52 1.17 2.28 8.37
CA TYR A 52 1.13 3.09 7.14
C TYR A 52 0.01 2.62 6.22
N GLU A 53 -0.60 3.50 5.41
CA GLU A 53 -1.84 3.15 4.67
C GLU A 53 -1.67 2.48 3.31
N LEU A 54 -0.50 2.57 2.70
CA LEU A 54 -0.34 2.23 1.28
C LEU A 54 -0.05 0.75 1.02
N GLY A 55 0.29 -0.04 2.05
CA GLY A 55 0.75 -1.43 1.88
C GLY A 55 2.18 -1.55 1.32
N MET A 56 2.54 -0.71 0.35
CA MET A 56 3.90 -0.36 -0.05
C MET A 56 3.94 0.92 -0.86
N HIS A 57 5.10 1.57 -0.90
CA HIS A 57 5.34 2.64 -1.85
C HIS A 57 6.50 2.29 -2.79
N CYS A 58 6.27 2.39 -4.10
CA CYS A 58 7.36 2.33 -5.07
C CYS A 58 7.81 3.76 -5.34
N THR A 59 9.05 4.09 -5.05
CA THR A 59 9.61 5.34 -5.58
C THR A 59 10.08 5.09 -7.01
N GLY A 60 9.88 6.07 -7.90
CA GLY A 60 10.54 6.07 -9.20
C GLY A 60 12.05 5.84 -9.05
N PHE A 61 12.64 5.12 -10.01
CA PHE A 61 14.07 4.80 -10.00
C PHE A 61 14.96 6.02 -10.32
N ASP A 62 14.39 7.05 -10.96
CA ASP A 62 15.01 8.35 -11.21
C ASP A 62 13.91 9.37 -11.60
N PHE A 63 13.99 10.61 -11.15
CA PHE A 63 12.98 11.64 -11.40
C PHE A 63 13.43 12.68 -12.42
N THR A 64 14.68 12.60 -12.89
CA THR A 64 15.21 13.58 -13.82
C THR A 64 14.72 13.41 -15.25
N TYR A 65 14.17 12.23 -15.58
CA TYR A 65 13.70 11.89 -16.93
C TYR A 65 12.22 11.57 -16.97
N CYS A 66 11.79 10.58 -16.19
CA CYS A 66 10.40 10.16 -16.09
C CYS A 66 10.18 9.45 -14.77
N CYS A 67 8.96 9.45 -14.24
CA CYS A 67 8.68 8.70 -13.02
C CYS A 67 7.30 8.04 -13.05
N VAL A 68 7.22 6.85 -12.47
CA VAL A 68 5.99 6.05 -12.38
C VAL A 68 5.14 6.47 -11.19
N LEU A 69 5.74 6.66 -10.00
CA LEU A 69 5.04 7.12 -8.79
C LEU A 69 5.92 8.08 -7.96
N PRO A 70 5.39 9.22 -7.49
CA PRO A 70 6.12 10.15 -6.63
C PRO A 70 6.38 9.54 -5.26
N PRO A 71 7.46 9.89 -4.52
CA PRO A 71 7.71 9.36 -3.18
C PRO A 71 6.56 9.74 -2.24
N TYR A 72 5.96 8.76 -1.57
CA TYR A 72 4.84 8.96 -0.67
C TYR A 72 4.74 7.82 0.35
N ASN A 73 4.93 8.11 1.63
CA ASN A 73 4.69 7.16 2.71
C ASN A 73 4.02 7.88 3.87
N SER A 74 3.76 7.20 4.97
CA SER A 74 3.14 7.83 6.12
C SER A 74 3.49 7.14 7.42
N ILE A 75 3.27 7.83 8.51
CA ILE A 75 3.11 7.19 9.81
C ILE A 75 1.66 7.40 10.24
N GLN A 76 0.99 6.30 10.58
CA GLN A 76 -0.34 6.30 11.19
C GLN A 76 -0.28 5.61 12.55
N SER A 77 -0.83 6.28 13.56
CA SER A 77 -0.74 5.85 14.94
C SER A 77 -2.06 5.99 15.68
N GLN A 78 -2.24 5.10 16.65
CA GLN A 78 -3.25 5.20 17.70
C GLN A 78 -2.52 5.06 19.03
N VAL A 79 -2.94 5.85 20.02
CA VAL A 79 -2.36 5.84 21.36
C VAL A 79 -3.34 5.17 22.30
N ILE A 80 -2.96 4.04 22.87
CA ILE A 80 -3.77 3.30 23.82
C ILE A 80 -3.13 3.44 25.19
N LYS A 81 -3.84 4.03 26.14
CA LYS A 81 -3.51 3.92 27.56
C LYS A 81 -3.98 2.57 28.05
N THR A 82 -3.06 1.78 28.59
CA THR A 82 -3.37 0.42 29.01
C THR A 82 -4.17 0.42 30.30
N ALA A 83 -4.89 -0.68 30.55
CA ALA A 83 -5.65 -0.83 31.77
C ALA A 83 -4.72 -0.75 32.99
N THR A 84 -5.15 -0.03 34.03
CA THR A 84 -4.42 0.12 35.30
C THR A 84 -4.90 -0.84 36.39
N GLY A 85 -5.81 -1.76 36.05
CA GLY A 85 -6.27 -2.81 36.95
C GLY A 85 -7.19 -3.83 36.29
N LYS A 86 -7.46 -4.93 37.02
CA LYS A 86 -8.19 -6.12 36.54
C LYS A 86 -9.60 -5.85 35.99
N LYS A 87 -10.28 -4.83 36.52
CA LYS A 87 -11.65 -4.42 36.14
C LYS A 87 -11.68 -2.98 35.62
N LYS A 88 -10.60 -2.54 34.97
CA LYS A 88 -10.50 -1.23 34.31
C LYS A 88 -10.37 -1.41 32.80
N TYR A 89 -11.03 -0.55 32.04
CA TYR A 89 -10.89 -0.50 30.60
C TYR A 89 -9.60 0.26 30.22
N PRO A 90 -8.89 -0.18 29.17
CA PRO A 90 -7.94 0.67 28.47
C PRO A 90 -8.69 1.80 27.76
N GLU A 91 -7.97 2.87 27.44
CA GLU A 91 -8.53 4.08 26.84
C GLU A 91 -7.79 4.40 25.54
N LEU A 92 -8.51 4.60 24.44
CA LEU A 92 -7.95 5.16 23.21
C LEU A 92 -7.84 6.68 23.40
N LEU A 93 -6.63 7.23 23.34
CA LEU A 93 -6.39 8.64 23.58
C LEU A 93 -6.52 9.46 22.32
N GLU A 94 -7.25 10.56 22.46
CA GLU A 94 -7.50 11.55 21.42
C GLU A 94 -6.74 12.84 21.70
N ALA A 95 -6.88 13.82 20.81
CA ALA A 95 -6.24 15.11 20.95
C ALA A 95 -7.05 16.08 21.81
N ASP A 96 -6.40 17.15 22.22
CA ASP A 96 -7.09 18.35 22.71
C ASP A 96 -7.95 18.96 21.59
N GLU A 97 -9.20 19.30 21.90
CA GLU A 97 -10.16 19.89 20.96
C GLU A 97 -9.66 21.19 20.30
N LYS A 98 -8.74 21.93 20.96
CA LYS A 98 -8.20 23.21 20.48
C LYS A 98 -6.81 23.07 19.87
N ASP A 99 -6.10 21.98 20.15
CA ASP A 99 -4.77 21.70 19.61
C ASP A 99 -4.64 20.22 19.25
N HIS A 100 -4.92 19.92 17.98
CA HIS A 100 -4.85 18.55 17.44
C HIS A 100 -3.42 17.99 17.34
N SER A 101 -2.39 18.71 17.82
CA SER A 101 -1.04 18.17 18.02
C SER A 101 -0.80 17.61 19.42
N VAL A 102 -1.72 17.83 20.37
CA VAL A 102 -1.55 17.49 21.79
C VAL A 102 -2.45 16.31 22.18
N VAL A 103 -1.85 15.20 22.59
CA VAL A 103 -2.55 14.05 23.19
C VAL A 103 -2.95 14.40 24.62
N VAL A 104 -4.16 14.02 25.04
CA VAL A 104 -4.68 14.30 26.40
C VAL A 104 -4.93 13.01 27.17
N ASP A 105 -4.40 12.94 28.40
CA ASP A 105 -4.74 11.93 29.41
C ASP A 105 -5.05 12.62 30.74
N GLY A 106 -6.34 12.93 30.95
CA GLY A 106 -6.79 13.73 32.08
C GLY A 106 -6.16 15.13 32.07
N LYS A 107 -5.24 15.39 33.02
CA LYS A 107 -4.50 16.67 33.09
C LYS A 107 -3.15 16.62 32.37
N LYS A 108 -2.67 15.43 31.99
CA LYS A 108 -1.40 15.27 31.30
C LYS A 108 -1.58 15.65 29.84
N ARG A 109 -0.58 16.35 29.30
CA ARG A 109 -0.58 16.83 27.92
C ARG A 109 0.70 16.36 27.26
N PHE A 110 0.57 15.66 26.15
CA PHE A 110 1.72 15.08 25.44
C PHE A 110 1.73 15.48 23.98
N LYS A 111 2.88 15.29 23.32
CA LYS A 111 3.00 15.30 21.87
C LYS A 111 3.65 14.01 21.39
N LEU A 112 3.42 13.68 20.13
CA LEU A 112 4.00 12.50 19.49
C LEU A 112 5.08 12.96 18.50
N GLU A 113 6.35 12.86 18.91
CA GLU A 113 7.46 13.01 17.99
C GLU A 113 7.58 11.74 17.14
N TYR A 114 7.94 11.90 15.87
CA TYR A 114 8.21 10.78 14.97
C TYR A 114 9.50 10.99 14.21
N GLY A 115 10.04 9.90 13.64
CA GLY A 115 11.16 9.95 12.71
C GLY A 115 11.50 8.57 12.18
N HIS A 116 12.62 8.50 11.46
CA HIS A 116 13.14 7.28 10.85
C HIS A 116 14.59 7.04 11.26
N ILE A 117 14.99 5.78 11.33
CA ILE A 117 16.38 5.42 11.59
C ILE A 117 17.18 5.56 10.29
N ASP A 118 18.24 6.38 10.31
CA ASP A 118 19.17 6.58 9.19
C ASP A 118 18.46 7.01 7.89
N ASN A 119 17.36 7.78 7.97
CA ASN A 119 16.65 8.32 6.80
C ASN A 119 16.01 9.68 7.11
N THR A 120 16.85 10.69 7.34
CA THR A 120 16.42 12.00 7.87
C THR A 120 16.23 13.07 6.79
N TYR A 121 16.53 12.76 5.54
CA TYR A 121 16.29 13.62 4.38
C TYR A 121 16.11 12.77 3.13
N SER A 122 15.57 13.38 2.07
CA SER A 122 15.30 12.69 0.81
C SER A 122 16.01 13.36 -0.35
N GLU A 123 15.98 14.69 -0.44
CA GLU A 123 16.56 15.41 -1.57
C GLU A 123 18.09 15.53 -1.48
N GLY A 124 18.75 15.49 -2.64
CA GLY A 124 20.20 15.64 -2.76
C GLY A 124 20.84 14.32 -3.16
N ASN A 125 21.64 13.73 -2.26
CA ASN A 125 22.43 12.52 -2.57
C ASN A 125 21.61 11.22 -2.61
N LYS A 126 20.30 11.26 -2.33
CA LYS A 126 19.41 10.09 -2.38
C LYS A 126 18.39 10.16 -3.49
N LEU A 127 17.91 11.37 -3.79
CA LEU A 127 16.85 11.65 -4.73
C LEU A 127 17.01 13.04 -5.33
N HIS A 128 16.57 13.20 -6.57
CA HIS A 128 16.40 14.51 -7.19
C HIS A 128 14.93 14.73 -7.56
N TYR A 129 14.19 15.45 -6.73
CA TYR A 129 12.74 15.64 -6.84
C TYR A 129 12.36 17.11 -6.76
N TRP A 130 12.86 17.83 -5.76
CA TRP A 130 12.63 19.29 -5.64
C TRP A 130 13.62 20.10 -6.47
N ASP A 131 14.83 19.60 -6.71
CA ASP A 131 15.86 20.31 -7.48
C ASP A 131 15.75 20.04 -8.99
N ILE A 132 14.71 19.33 -9.45
CA ILE A 132 14.42 19.07 -10.86
C ILE A 132 13.34 20.05 -11.35
N PRO A 133 13.69 20.99 -12.24
CA PRO A 133 12.74 21.96 -12.78
C PRO A 133 11.59 21.29 -13.53
N TYR A 134 10.40 21.89 -13.45
CA TYR A 134 9.21 21.50 -14.19
C TYR A 134 8.33 22.73 -14.40
N ASP A 135 7.99 23.06 -15.65
CA ASP A 135 7.24 24.27 -16.01
C ASP A 135 5.74 24.02 -15.76
N ILE A 136 5.28 24.44 -14.57
CA ILE A 136 3.92 24.16 -14.11
C ILE A 136 2.94 25.07 -14.84
N ASN A 137 3.31 26.33 -15.05
CA ASN A 137 2.45 27.35 -15.65
C ASN A 137 2.52 27.41 -17.19
N LYS A 138 3.51 26.73 -17.80
CA LYS A 138 3.79 26.62 -19.24
C LYS A 138 4.21 27.92 -19.91
N ASP A 139 4.92 28.80 -19.19
CA ASP A 139 5.44 30.06 -19.73
C ASP A 139 6.87 29.97 -20.28
N GLY A 140 7.49 28.79 -20.18
CA GLY A 140 8.85 28.51 -20.63
C GLY A 140 9.94 28.94 -19.65
N LYS A 141 9.59 29.30 -18.42
CA LYS A 141 10.53 29.65 -17.33
C LYS A 141 10.34 28.69 -16.17
N TYR A 142 11.25 28.80 -15.21
CA TYR A 142 11.23 28.00 -13.98
C TYR A 142 11.39 28.93 -12.80
N ASP A 143 10.29 29.25 -12.14
CA ASP A 143 10.30 29.95 -10.85
C ASP A 143 10.75 29.02 -9.71
N ALA A 144 10.97 29.59 -8.51
CA ALA A 144 11.54 28.85 -7.38
C ALA A 144 10.74 27.61 -6.93
N ASN A 145 9.43 27.57 -7.20
CA ASN A 145 8.53 26.46 -6.85
C ASN A 145 8.18 25.58 -8.07
N GLU A 146 8.71 25.86 -9.25
CA GLU A 146 8.43 25.11 -10.48
C GLU A 146 9.39 23.92 -10.61
N ASN A 147 9.01 22.86 -9.90
CA ASN A 147 9.77 21.62 -9.82
C ASN A 147 8.86 20.39 -9.83
N VAL A 148 9.45 19.21 -10.02
CA VAL A 148 8.74 17.94 -10.12
C VAL A 148 7.89 17.66 -8.87
N ALA A 149 8.40 17.99 -7.67
CA ALA A 149 7.66 17.78 -6.43
C ALA A 149 6.33 18.52 -6.40
N ASN A 150 6.34 19.81 -6.74
CA ASN A 150 5.14 20.62 -6.85
C ASN A 150 4.26 20.20 -8.03
N ALA A 151 4.86 19.85 -9.17
CA ALA A 151 4.13 19.45 -10.36
C ALA A 151 3.26 18.21 -10.16
N TYR A 152 3.70 17.23 -9.37
CA TYR A 152 2.99 15.96 -9.20
C TYR A 152 1.59 16.07 -8.57
N PHE A 153 1.40 17.02 -7.65
CA PHE A 153 0.20 17.09 -6.82
C PHE A 153 -0.77 18.23 -7.18
N THR A 154 -0.51 18.94 -8.29
CA THR A 154 -1.33 20.07 -8.80
C THR A 154 -2.81 19.78 -9.07
N HIS A 155 -3.24 18.52 -9.05
CA HIS A 155 -4.66 18.12 -9.17
C HIS A 155 -5.39 18.02 -7.82
N LEU A 156 -4.65 18.04 -6.70
CA LEU A 156 -5.21 18.03 -5.35
C LEU A 156 -5.34 19.47 -4.83
N TYR A 157 -6.42 19.73 -4.10
CA TYR A 157 -6.67 21.05 -3.53
C TYR A 157 -7.46 21.01 -2.23
N VAL A 158 -7.40 22.12 -1.50
CA VAL A 158 -8.25 22.43 -0.33
C VAL A 158 -8.85 23.81 -0.48
N TYR A 159 -9.96 24.10 0.20
CA TYR A 159 -10.49 25.46 0.30
C TYR A 159 -9.90 26.19 1.51
N LYS A 160 -9.77 25.50 2.64
CA LYS A 160 -9.29 26.09 3.90
C LYS A 160 -8.23 25.24 4.60
N ASP A 161 -8.52 23.97 4.83
CA ASP A 161 -7.72 23.07 5.67
C ASP A 161 -7.86 21.61 5.20
N LEU A 162 -7.05 20.73 5.81
CA LEU A 162 -7.06 19.29 5.58
C LEU A 162 -8.23 18.55 6.27
N LYS A 163 -9.25 19.26 6.75
CA LYS A 163 -10.48 18.68 7.32
C LYS A 163 -11.64 18.67 6.32
N GLY A 164 -11.37 19.01 5.06
CA GLY A 164 -12.39 19.12 4.02
C GLY A 164 -13.28 20.35 4.20
N SER A 165 -12.84 21.39 4.91
CA SER A 165 -13.66 22.58 5.11
C SER A 165 -13.82 23.37 3.81
N ASN A 166 -15.06 23.54 3.35
CA ASN A 166 -15.46 24.43 2.24
C ASN A 166 -16.40 25.53 2.74
N PRO A 167 -15.88 26.58 3.39
CA PRO A 167 -16.70 27.54 4.13
C PRO A 167 -17.64 28.40 3.26
N LYS A 168 -17.36 28.50 1.96
CA LYS A 168 -18.20 29.24 1.01
C LYS A 168 -19.20 28.34 0.28
N ASN A 169 -19.19 27.03 0.57
CA ASN A 169 -19.94 26.00 -0.14
C ASN A 169 -19.92 26.20 -1.66
N THR A 170 -18.71 26.29 -2.21
CA THR A 170 -18.46 26.66 -3.61
C THR A 170 -17.66 25.59 -4.33
N THR A 171 -17.74 25.60 -5.65
CA THR A 171 -16.89 24.82 -6.56
C THR A 171 -15.97 25.74 -7.39
N ALA A 172 -16.02 27.05 -7.14
CA ALA A 172 -15.29 28.02 -7.96
C ALA A 172 -13.76 27.81 -7.88
N ASP A 173 -13.10 27.78 -9.03
CA ASP A 173 -11.65 27.57 -9.14
C ASP A 173 -10.83 28.66 -8.43
N SER A 174 -11.36 29.89 -8.38
CA SER A 174 -10.71 31.01 -7.68
C SER A 174 -10.61 30.82 -6.16
N GLU A 175 -11.39 29.91 -5.58
CA GLU A 175 -11.43 29.62 -4.15
C GLU A 175 -10.60 28.38 -3.76
N LYS A 176 -10.15 27.61 -4.76
CA LYS A 176 -9.34 26.40 -4.56
C LYS A 176 -7.89 26.77 -4.35
N LYS A 177 -7.25 26.13 -3.36
CA LYS A 177 -5.81 26.19 -3.14
C LYS A 177 -5.21 24.85 -3.54
N PHE A 178 -4.65 24.79 -4.75
CA PHE A 178 -4.01 23.60 -5.27
C PHE A 178 -2.64 23.38 -4.63
N VAL A 179 -2.39 22.12 -4.27
CA VAL A 179 -1.09 21.66 -3.77
C VAL A 179 -0.08 21.75 -4.90
N GLY A 180 1.09 22.32 -4.62
CA GLY A 180 2.13 22.58 -5.60
C GLY A 180 1.98 23.89 -6.39
N ILE A 181 0.84 24.60 -6.29
CA ILE A 181 0.63 25.92 -6.92
C ILE A 181 0.49 26.98 -5.84
N GLN A 182 -0.69 27.10 -5.23
CA GLN A 182 -0.93 28.05 -4.14
C GLN A 182 -0.31 27.57 -2.81
N ILE A 183 -0.19 26.25 -2.64
CA ILE A 183 0.42 25.63 -1.46
C ILE A 183 1.68 24.89 -1.92
N PRO A 184 2.85 25.55 -1.99
CA PRO A 184 4.09 24.90 -2.40
C PRO A 184 4.50 23.82 -1.38
N ILE A 185 5.03 22.71 -1.86
CA ILE A 185 5.56 21.61 -1.07
C ILE A 185 7.02 21.94 -0.71
N PRO A 186 7.34 22.14 0.58
CA PRO A 186 8.72 22.37 1.00
C PRO A 186 9.62 21.16 0.70
N LYS A 187 10.92 21.42 0.54
CA LYS A 187 11.93 20.36 0.39
C LYS A 187 11.93 19.41 1.59
N ASP A 188 11.90 18.11 1.30
CA ASP A 188 11.77 17.00 2.25
C ASP A 188 10.42 16.93 3.00
N ASN A 189 9.38 17.58 2.47
CA ASN A 189 8.02 17.51 2.99
C ASN A 189 7.06 16.83 2.01
N GLY A 190 6.03 16.18 2.55
CA GLY A 190 4.93 15.64 1.78
C GLY A 190 3.91 16.68 1.33
N PRO A 191 2.99 16.32 0.42
CA PRO A 191 1.91 17.22 -0.04
C PRO A 191 0.96 17.66 1.08
N ALA A 192 0.90 16.92 2.19
CA ALA A 192 0.13 17.30 3.40
C ALA A 192 0.95 18.15 4.40
N GLY A 193 2.22 18.44 4.10
CA GLY A 193 3.10 19.27 4.93
C GLY A 193 3.96 18.53 5.95
N ALA A 194 3.74 17.23 6.18
CA ALA A 194 4.58 16.40 7.07
C ALA A 194 6.03 16.33 6.57
N ALA A 195 7.01 16.23 7.48
CA ALA A 195 8.43 16.37 7.16
C ALA A 195 9.22 15.09 7.49
N VAL A 196 10.04 14.62 6.56
CA VAL A 196 11.00 13.51 6.79
C VAL A 196 12.04 13.82 7.88
N PRO A 197 12.67 15.02 7.96
CA PRO A 197 13.61 15.37 9.03
C PRO A 197 12.94 15.57 10.40
N SER A 198 11.83 14.90 10.69
CA SER A 198 11.21 14.89 12.01
C SER A 198 12.06 14.06 12.99
N PRO A 199 12.24 14.49 14.25
CA PRO A 199 11.76 15.71 14.88
C PRO A 199 12.79 16.86 14.79
N LEU A 200 13.86 16.74 14.00
CA LEU A 200 14.91 17.78 13.86
C LEU A 200 14.33 19.13 13.41
N LYS A 201 13.17 19.12 12.75
CA LYS A 201 12.36 20.31 12.40
C LYS A 201 11.13 20.53 13.29
N GLY A 202 11.09 19.97 14.50
CA GLY A 202 9.95 20.08 15.42
C GLY A 202 8.69 19.36 14.93
N GLY A 203 8.85 18.32 14.10
CA GLY A 203 7.74 17.55 13.53
C GLY A 203 7.04 16.70 14.60
N HIS A 204 5.70 16.74 14.60
CA HIS A 204 4.85 15.93 15.46
C HIS A 204 3.73 15.30 14.63
N LEU A 205 3.20 14.16 15.09
CA LEU A 205 1.98 13.60 14.50
C LEU A 205 0.78 14.50 14.82
N HIS A 206 -0.17 14.58 13.90
CA HIS A 206 -1.40 15.35 14.05
C HIS A 206 -2.62 14.45 14.11
N TYR A 207 -3.58 14.79 14.95
CA TYR A 207 -4.81 14.03 15.08
C TYR A 207 -5.83 14.38 13.99
N THR A 208 -6.32 13.35 13.31
CA THR A 208 -7.22 13.51 12.18
C THR A 208 -8.64 13.89 12.60
N GLY A 209 -9.00 13.74 13.87
CA GLY A 209 -10.32 14.13 14.40
C GLY A 209 -11.46 13.31 13.79
N GLU A 210 -12.68 13.85 13.84
CA GLU A 210 -13.90 13.13 13.44
C GLU A 210 -14.05 12.92 11.93
N LYS A 211 -13.44 13.78 11.11
CA LYS A 211 -13.59 13.75 9.65
C LYS A 211 -12.43 13.06 8.92
N GLY A 212 -11.30 12.86 9.58
CA GLY A 212 -10.10 12.35 8.92
C GLY A 212 -9.27 13.47 8.26
N THR A 213 -8.33 13.08 7.41
CA THR A 213 -7.54 13.98 6.56
C THR A 213 -8.10 13.94 5.15
N ILE A 214 -8.66 15.07 4.67
CA ILE A 214 -9.40 15.17 3.41
C ILE A 214 -8.79 16.23 2.51
N VAL A 215 -8.58 15.87 1.25
CA VAL A 215 -8.31 16.78 0.13
C VAL A 215 -9.37 16.59 -0.96
N TYR A 216 -9.47 17.53 -1.89
CA TYR A 216 -10.35 17.42 -3.05
C TYR A 216 -9.55 17.23 -4.33
N THR A 217 -10.19 16.62 -5.33
CA THR A 217 -9.71 16.55 -6.70
C THR A 217 -10.86 16.60 -7.70
N LYS A 218 -10.57 16.76 -8.99
CA LYS A 218 -11.56 16.79 -10.07
C LYS A 218 -11.65 15.44 -10.78
N SER A 219 -12.86 15.04 -11.14
CA SER A 219 -13.16 13.88 -12.00
C SER A 219 -13.85 14.29 -13.30
N PRO A 220 -14.10 13.38 -14.27
CA PRO A 220 -14.82 13.71 -15.49
C PRO A 220 -16.27 14.22 -15.29
N VAL A 221 -16.88 13.98 -14.13
CA VAL A 221 -18.31 14.23 -13.88
C VAL A 221 -18.60 14.99 -12.59
N LEU A 222 -17.59 15.22 -11.76
CA LEU A 222 -17.72 15.89 -10.47
C LEU A 222 -16.45 16.72 -10.22
N ASP A 223 -16.64 17.99 -9.88
CA ASP A 223 -15.54 18.91 -9.60
C ASP A 223 -14.97 18.72 -8.19
N ASN A 224 -15.80 18.73 -7.15
CA ASN A 224 -15.40 18.54 -5.75
C ASN A 224 -15.46 17.05 -5.34
N VAL A 225 -14.51 16.22 -5.78
CA VAL A 225 -14.40 14.83 -5.32
C VAL A 225 -13.56 14.78 -4.03
N PRO A 226 -14.12 14.42 -2.87
CA PRO A 226 -13.34 14.27 -1.65
C PRO A 226 -12.48 13.01 -1.70
N ILE A 227 -11.23 13.10 -1.22
CA ILE A 227 -10.32 11.97 -1.05
C ILE A 227 -9.91 11.93 0.42
N VAL A 228 -10.37 10.90 1.13
CA VAL A 228 -10.00 10.64 2.52
C VAL A 228 -8.65 9.93 2.53
N LEU A 229 -7.59 10.67 2.82
CA LEU A 229 -6.21 10.16 2.84
C LEU A 229 -5.93 9.37 4.12
N THR A 230 -6.43 9.86 5.26
CA THR A 230 -6.33 9.19 6.56
C THR A 230 -7.70 9.13 7.22
N ASN A 231 -8.03 7.97 7.79
CA ASN A 231 -9.29 7.73 8.48
C ASN A 231 -9.45 8.68 9.71
N PRO A 232 -10.69 8.98 10.16
CA PRO A 232 -10.91 9.67 11.43
C PRO A 232 -10.21 8.98 12.61
N GLY A 233 -9.88 9.74 13.65
CA GLY A 233 -9.35 9.22 14.91
C GLY A 233 -7.97 8.55 14.83
N ILE A 234 -7.13 8.99 13.91
CA ILE A 234 -5.76 8.53 13.71
C ILE A 234 -4.80 9.70 13.97
N TRP A 235 -3.61 9.41 14.48
CA TRP A 235 -2.50 10.36 14.54
C TRP A 235 -1.62 10.12 13.31
N ASP A 236 -1.42 11.14 12.47
CA ASP A 236 -0.70 10.95 11.21
C ASP A 236 0.46 11.92 10.95
N ALA A 237 1.41 11.42 10.16
CA ALA A 237 2.36 12.19 9.37
C ALA A 237 2.25 11.67 7.94
N LEU A 238 1.53 12.43 7.10
CA LEU A 238 1.05 11.94 5.82
C LEU A 238 1.89 12.42 4.64
N GLY A 239 2.16 11.51 3.70
CA GLY A 239 2.82 11.80 2.43
C GLY A 239 4.33 12.02 2.53
N LEU A 240 4.98 11.46 3.55
CA LEU A 240 6.41 11.51 3.77
C LEU A 240 7.18 11.03 2.52
N PRO A 241 8.00 11.88 1.90
CA PRO A 241 8.72 11.53 0.68
C PRO A 241 9.96 10.68 0.97
N LEU A 242 9.81 9.53 1.62
CA LEU A 242 10.94 8.65 1.97
C LEU A 242 11.68 8.15 0.72
N THR A 243 12.90 7.65 0.92
CA THR A 243 13.66 6.94 -0.11
C THR A 243 14.15 5.59 0.45
N PRO A 244 14.47 4.59 -0.38
CA PRO A 244 15.09 3.35 0.09
C PRO A 244 16.57 3.53 0.47
N PHE A 245 17.15 4.72 0.29
CA PHE A 245 18.54 4.97 0.60
C PHE A 245 18.69 5.61 1.97
N SER A 246 19.53 5.00 2.79
CA SER A 246 19.82 5.51 4.12
C SER A 246 20.82 6.67 4.09
N ASP A 247 20.80 7.55 5.09
CA ASP A 247 21.71 8.70 5.23
C ASP A 247 23.18 8.24 5.19
N SER A 248 23.46 7.08 5.79
CA SER A 248 24.80 6.50 5.82
C SER A 248 25.28 6.00 4.47
N VAL A 249 24.37 5.45 3.66
CA VAL A 249 24.64 5.02 2.29
C VAL A 249 24.88 6.23 1.38
N SER A 250 24.06 7.28 1.51
CA SER A 250 24.13 8.49 0.68
C SER A 250 25.27 9.47 1.04
N ARG A 251 26.19 9.06 1.93
CA ARG A 251 27.54 9.66 1.98
C ARG A 251 28.32 9.41 0.69
N LYS A 252 27.95 8.37 -0.07
CA LYS A 252 28.38 8.21 -1.47
C LYS A 252 27.75 9.32 -2.31
N ASP A 253 28.45 9.71 -3.37
CA ASP A 253 27.81 10.44 -4.46
C ASP A 253 26.68 9.58 -5.05
N ILE A 254 25.56 10.19 -5.47
CA ILE A 254 24.41 9.46 -6.05
C ILE A 254 24.82 8.59 -7.25
N LEU A 255 25.84 9.01 -8.01
CA LEU A 255 26.42 8.26 -9.12
C LEU A 255 27.13 6.97 -8.66
N GLY A 256 27.58 6.91 -7.40
CA GLY A 256 28.28 5.78 -6.81
C GLY A 256 27.37 4.74 -6.14
N LEU A 257 26.05 4.95 -6.12
CA LEU A 257 25.10 3.98 -5.54
C LEU A 257 25.07 2.69 -6.35
N VAL A 258 24.90 1.55 -5.69
CA VAL A 258 24.69 0.24 -6.32
C VAL A 258 23.38 -0.38 -5.86
N GLU A 259 22.85 -1.38 -6.57
CA GLU A 259 21.54 -1.97 -6.25
C GLU A 259 21.45 -2.51 -4.81
N SER A 260 22.52 -3.14 -4.32
CA SER A 260 22.62 -3.63 -2.94
C SER A 260 22.69 -2.52 -1.87
N ASP A 261 22.67 -1.24 -2.26
CA ASP A 261 22.52 -0.13 -1.33
C ASP A 261 21.05 0.15 -0.96
N ILE A 262 20.09 -0.43 -1.69
CA ILE A 262 18.65 -0.32 -1.40
C ILE A 262 18.35 -0.94 -0.03
N GLN A 263 17.66 -0.16 0.81
CA GLN A 263 17.09 -0.60 2.07
C GLN A 263 15.56 -0.50 1.97
N PRO A 264 14.84 -1.59 1.66
CA PRO A 264 13.43 -1.52 1.32
C PRO A 264 12.51 -1.27 2.52
N TYR A 265 12.95 -1.61 3.74
CA TYR A 265 12.14 -1.45 4.95
C TYR A 265 12.77 -0.43 5.89
N GLN A 266 12.14 0.74 5.95
CA GLN A 266 12.56 1.85 6.79
C GLN A 266 11.93 1.71 8.17
N GLU A 267 12.76 1.64 9.21
CA GLU A 267 12.27 1.60 10.60
C GLU A 267 11.85 3.01 11.02
N ALA A 268 10.54 3.19 11.18
CA ALA A 268 9.95 4.38 11.77
C ALA A 268 9.82 4.22 13.27
N TRP A 269 9.90 5.33 13.99
CA TRP A 269 9.66 5.37 15.42
C TRP A 269 8.69 6.51 15.77
N VAL A 270 7.90 6.30 16.82
CA VAL A 270 7.03 7.31 17.43
C VAL A 270 7.28 7.32 18.92
N LYS A 271 7.52 8.50 19.48
CA LYS A 271 7.90 8.72 20.88
C LYS A 271 6.96 9.75 21.51
N MET A 272 6.50 9.46 22.71
CA MET A 272 5.68 10.38 23.49
C MET A 272 6.57 11.31 24.32
N VAL A 273 6.31 12.62 24.22
CA VAL A 273 6.99 13.67 24.99
C VAL A 273 5.98 14.54 25.72
N ASP A 274 6.38 15.12 26.85
CA ASP A 274 5.58 16.13 27.54
C ASP A 274 5.41 17.38 26.66
N ALA A 275 4.17 17.87 26.55
CA ALA A 275 3.83 18.90 25.56
C ALA A 275 4.46 20.28 25.85
N GLU A 276 4.75 20.57 27.12
CA GLU A 276 5.33 21.85 27.54
C GLU A 276 6.85 21.82 27.55
N THR A 277 7.43 20.74 28.10
CA THR A 277 8.87 20.63 28.35
C THR A 277 9.64 19.90 27.26
N GLY A 278 8.96 19.15 26.38
CA GLY A 278 9.58 18.31 25.36
C GLY A 278 10.37 17.11 25.92
N LYS A 279 10.28 16.84 27.22
CA LYS A 279 10.98 15.72 27.85
C LYS A 279 10.28 14.40 27.51
N PRO A 280 11.02 13.30 27.27
CA PRO A 280 10.41 12.00 27.03
C PRO A 280 9.54 11.56 28.21
N VAL A 281 8.35 11.05 27.91
CA VAL A 281 7.50 10.39 28.91
C VAL A 281 8.14 9.03 29.23
N ILE A 282 8.34 8.76 30.53
CA ILE A 282 8.95 7.52 30.99
C ILE A 282 7.85 6.53 31.37
N ASP A 283 7.93 5.34 30.78
CA ASP A 283 7.07 4.21 31.09
C ASP A 283 7.38 3.66 32.49
N SER A 284 6.34 3.53 33.32
CA SER A 284 6.49 3.17 34.74
C SER A 284 6.92 1.72 34.95
N HIS A 285 6.61 0.83 33.99
CA HIS A 285 6.93 -0.59 34.07
C HIS A 285 8.38 -0.88 33.67
N SER A 286 8.87 -0.24 32.61
CA SER A 286 10.18 -0.50 32.02
C SER A 286 11.26 0.52 32.40
N GLY A 287 10.88 1.70 32.89
CA GLY A 287 11.80 2.81 33.18
C GLY A 287 12.42 3.45 31.93
N LYS A 288 11.88 3.15 30.74
CA LYS A 288 12.37 3.64 29.44
C LYS A 288 11.41 4.68 28.86
N PRO A 289 11.85 5.52 27.92
CA PRO A 289 10.94 6.37 27.15
C PRO A 289 9.83 5.56 26.48
N VAL A 290 8.61 6.08 26.50
CA VAL A 290 7.47 5.55 25.73
C VAL A 290 7.76 5.79 24.24
N GLN A 291 8.29 4.76 23.58
CA GLN A 291 8.64 4.80 22.17
C GLN A 291 8.37 3.44 21.52
N PHE A 292 7.76 3.47 20.36
CA PHE A 292 7.42 2.29 19.56
C PHE A 292 7.94 2.43 18.15
N VAL A 293 8.04 1.30 17.45
CA VAL A 293 8.55 1.22 16.09
C VAL A 293 7.54 0.58 15.16
N GLY A 294 7.67 0.87 13.88
CA GLY A 294 6.94 0.24 12.78
C GLY A 294 7.74 0.31 11.49
N THR A 295 7.30 -0.40 10.47
CA THR A 295 8.00 -0.46 9.19
C THR A 295 7.30 0.39 8.14
N ASN A 296 8.04 1.25 7.44
CA ASN A 296 7.62 1.90 6.22
C ASN A 296 8.34 1.25 5.02
N PRO A 297 7.68 0.34 4.28
CA PRO A 297 8.26 -0.22 3.07
C PRO A 297 8.30 0.83 1.95
N ILE A 298 9.48 1.00 1.37
CA ILE A 298 9.73 1.79 0.19
C ILE A 298 10.86 1.17 -0.62
N ASP A 299 10.63 0.96 -1.90
CA ASP A 299 11.59 0.26 -2.76
C ASP A 299 11.48 0.76 -4.21
N ILE A 300 12.41 0.33 -5.07
CA ILE A 300 12.55 0.71 -6.47
C ILE A 300 12.32 -0.51 -7.38
N PRO A 301 11.50 -0.39 -8.44
CA PRO A 301 11.37 -1.46 -9.44
C PRO A 301 12.69 -1.66 -10.19
N ASN A 302 13.11 -2.92 -10.39
CA ASN A 302 14.29 -3.20 -11.22
C ASN A 302 13.94 -3.22 -12.71
N CYS A 303 13.61 -2.05 -13.25
CA CYS A 303 13.33 -1.89 -14.67
C CYS A 303 14.59 -2.10 -15.54
N ALA A 304 15.79 -1.91 -14.99
CA ALA A 304 17.04 -1.99 -15.73
C ALA A 304 17.33 -3.38 -16.28
N ASN A 305 16.99 -4.43 -15.54
CA ASN A 305 17.12 -5.81 -16.02
C ASN A 305 16.27 -6.11 -17.27
N CYS A 306 15.23 -5.32 -17.53
CA CYS A 306 14.30 -5.52 -18.66
C CYS A 306 14.21 -4.34 -19.62
N HIS A 307 14.95 -3.23 -19.43
CA HIS A 307 14.90 -2.05 -20.31
C HIS A 307 16.28 -1.38 -20.50
N GLY A 308 17.30 -1.80 -19.74
CA GLY A 308 18.67 -1.28 -19.82
C GLY A 308 19.63 -2.15 -20.64
N ASN A 309 19.16 -3.23 -21.26
CA ASN A 309 20.02 -4.20 -21.95
C ASN A 309 19.51 -4.61 -23.35
N LYS A 310 20.37 -5.32 -24.08
CA LYS A 310 20.07 -5.78 -25.45
C LYS A 310 18.92 -6.79 -25.50
N THR A 311 18.76 -7.63 -24.48
CA THR A 311 17.70 -8.65 -24.43
C THR A 311 16.33 -7.99 -24.55
N ALA A 312 16.14 -6.87 -23.88
CA ALA A 312 14.92 -6.08 -23.91
C ALA A 312 14.76 -5.22 -25.17
N ASN A 313 15.84 -4.55 -25.57
CA ASN A 313 15.79 -3.48 -26.54
C ASN A 313 15.98 -4.00 -28.00
N GLY A 314 16.45 -5.24 -28.13
CA GLY A 314 16.78 -5.86 -29.42
C GLY A 314 17.84 -5.07 -30.18
N ASP A 315 17.77 -5.12 -31.52
CA ASP A 315 18.64 -4.30 -32.38
C ASP A 315 17.98 -2.94 -32.75
N LYS A 316 16.74 -2.70 -32.32
CA LYS A 316 15.94 -1.53 -32.72
C LYS A 316 16.18 -0.33 -31.81
N TYR A 317 16.02 -0.50 -30.49
CA TYR A 317 16.10 0.60 -29.53
C TYR A 317 17.51 0.71 -28.99
N LYS A 318 18.24 1.79 -29.32
CA LYS A 318 19.69 1.89 -29.03
C LYS A 318 20.10 3.17 -28.32
N LEU A 319 19.17 4.09 -28.07
CA LEU A 319 19.50 5.35 -27.39
C LEU A 319 20.00 5.12 -25.96
N TYR A 320 19.55 4.03 -25.33
CA TYR A 320 20.04 3.61 -24.02
C TYR A 320 21.56 3.40 -23.96
N GLU A 321 22.19 2.92 -25.05
CA GLU A 321 23.65 2.67 -25.09
C GLU A 321 24.43 3.99 -24.95
N GLN A 322 23.95 5.03 -25.61
CA GLN A 322 24.55 6.37 -25.57
C GLN A 322 24.37 7.00 -24.19
N GLU A 323 23.17 6.88 -23.62
CA GLU A 323 22.86 7.37 -22.28
C GLU A 323 23.75 6.68 -21.23
N ARG A 324 23.83 5.36 -21.29
CA ARG A 324 24.67 4.56 -20.39
C ARG A 324 26.13 4.99 -20.48
N ALA A 325 26.67 5.11 -21.70
CA ALA A 325 28.06 5.49 -21.93
C ALA A 325 28.39 6.88 -21.35
N PHE A 326 27.47 7.84 -21.49
CA PHE A 326 27.62 9.17 -20.90
C PHE A 326 27.79 9.10 -19.38
N TRP A 327 26.88 8.42 -18.67
CA TRP A 327 26.93 8.32 -17.21
C TRP A 327 28.15 7.53 -16.73
N LYS A 328 28.53 6.45 -17.42
CA LYS A 328 29.78 5.74 -17.14
C LYS A 328 31.00 6.64 -17.29
N GLY A 329 31.03 7.50 -18.31
CA GLY A 329 32.10 8.48 -18.53
C GLY A 329 32.23 9.51 -17.40
N LEU A 330 31.15 9.75 -16.66
CA LEU A 330 31.13 10.61 -15.47
C LEU A 330 31.45 9.87 -14.17
N GLY A 331 31.77 8.57 -14.24
CA GLY A 331 32.11 7.75 -13.08
C GLY A 331 30.93 7.08 -12.38
N ALA A 332 29.74 7.03 -13.03
CA ALA A 332 28.61 6.30 -12.46
C ALA A 332 28.88 4.80 -12.33
N SER A 333 28.31 4.20 -11.28
CA SER A 333 28.19 2.75 -11.15
C SER A 333 27.47 2.16 -12.35
N ASP A 334 27.63 0.86 -12.59
CA ASP A 334 26.88 0.21 -13.68
C ASP A 334 25.36 0.32 -13.45
N TRP A 335 24.93 0.10 -12.20
CA TRP A 335 23.52 0.18 -11.84
C TRP A 335 22.91 1.56 -12.11
N ILE A 336 23.56 2.66 -11.69
CA ILE A 336 23.03 4.02 -11.94
C ILE A 336 23.03 4.34 -13.43
N ALA A 337 24.08 3.96 -14.16
CA ALA A 337 24.12 4.16 -15.60
C ALA A 337 23.00 3.38 -16.33
N ASP A 338 22.70 2.17 -15.87
CA ASP A 338 21.61 1.33 -16.40
C ASP A 338 20.22 1.90 -16.07
N LEU A 339 20.02 2.42 -14.85
CA LEU A 339 18.79 3.12 -14.47
C LEU A 339 18.56 4.37 -15.34
N LYS A 340 19.58 5.21 -15.52
CA LYS A 340 19.48 6.40 -16.38
C LYS A 340 19.17 6.03 -17.84
N ALA A 341 19.83 5.00 -18.36
CA ALA A 341 19.59 4.48 -19.71
C ALA A 341 18.19 3.88 -19.89
N THR A 342 17.67 3.23 -18.85
CA THR A 342 16.33 2.63 -18.83
C THR A 342 15.23 3.67 -19.07
N SER A 343 15.33 4.86 -18.47
CA SER A 343 14.37 5.94 -18.74
C SER A 343 14.29 6.29 -20.22
N ILE A 344 15.43 6.40 -20.89
CA ILE A 344 15.50 6.71 -22.32
C ILE A 344 14.90 5.55 -23.14
N SER A 345 15.23 4.30 -22.81
CA SER A 345 14.67 3.13 -23.50
C SER A 345 13.14 3.08 -23.41
N ILE A 346 12.59 3.26 -22.21
CA ILE A 346 11.13 3.24 -21.99
C ILE A 346 10.44 4.33 -22.82
N MET A 347 11.01 5.55 -22.85
CA MET A 347 10.45 6.63 -23.67
C MET A 347 10.61 6.37 -25.18
N GLU A 348 11.72 5.76 -25.62
CA GLU A 348 11.94 5.39 -27.03
C GLU A 348 10.89 4.37 -27.49
N MET A 349 10.63 3.34 -26.68
CA MET A 349 9.58 2.36 -26.93
C MET A 349 8.19 3.00 -26.88
N HIS A 350 7.97 3.95 -25.97
CA HIS A 350 6.68 4.61 -25.83
C HIS A 350 6.37 5.51 -27.05
N ASP A 351 7.35 6.27 -27.52
CA ASP A 351 7.24 7.08 -28.74
C ASP A 351 6.93 6.20 -29.96
N ASP A 352 7.64 5.08 -30.14
CA ASP A 352 7.43 4.18 -31.28
C ASP A 352 6.07 3.46 -31.24
N HIS A 353 5.65 2.95 -30.08
CA HIS A 353 4.42 2.16 -29.99
C HIS A 353 3.16 3.00 -29.87
N ASN A 354 3.24 4.18 -29.26
CA ASN A 354 2.07 5.02 -28.94
C ASN A 354 2.03 6.36 -29.70
N GLY A 355 3.09 6.71 -30.43
CA GLY A 355 3.15 7.95 -31.21
C GLY A 355 3.33 9.22 -30.36
N THR A 356 3.92 9.09 -29.16
CA THR A 356 4.37 10.24 -28.38
C THR A 356 5.67 10.82 -28.96
N ASP A 357 6.09 11.97 -28.43
CA ASP A 357 7.28 12.70 -28.87
C ASP A 357 8.21 13.05 -27.69
N PHE A 358 8.26 12.19 -26.68
CA PHE A 358 9.03 12.43 -25.46
C PHE A 358 10.51 12.64 -25.74
N LEU A 359 11.09 11.93 -26.71
CA LEU A 359 12.50 12.03 -27.08
C LEU A 359 12.79 12.97 -28.25
N LYS A 360 11.80 13.71 -28.75
CA LYS A 360 11.97 14.59 -29.92
C LYS A 360 13.10 15.62 -29.74
N ASN A 361 13.27 16.14 -28.53
CA ASN A 361 14.30 17.13 -28.19
C ASN A 361 15.50 16.51 -27.43
N TYR A 362 15.55 15.18 -27.29
CA TYR A 362 16.63 14.51 -26.58
C TYR A 362 17.98 14.81 -27.25
N ASN A 363 18.92 15.32 -26.47
CA ASN A 363 20.24 15.70 -26.97
C ASN A 363 21.33 14.85 -26.31
N PRO A 364 21.86 13.83 -27.00
CA PRO A 364 22.88 12.96 -26.43
C PRO A 364 24.24 13.62 -26.24
N ASN A 365 24.49 14.74 -26.90
CA ASN A 365 25.74 15.50 -26.80
C ASN A 365 25.69 16.59 -25.72
N SER A 366 24.54 16.77 -25.06
CA SER A 366 24.39 17.72 -23.96
C SER A 366 25.28 17.33 -22.77
N ARG A 367 25.87 18.32 -22.10
CA ARG A 367 26.60 18.14 -20.83
C ARG A 367 25.70 18.28 -19.60
N ALA A 368 24.37 18.33 -19.78
CA ALA A 368 23.44 18.45 -18.68
C ALA A 368 23.53 17.22 -17.75
N LEU A 369 23.72 17.47 -16.46
CA LEU A 369 23.89 16.45 -15.42
C LEU A 369 22.58 16.11 -14.69
N LYS A 370 21.46 16.69 -15.10
CA LYS A 370 20.14 16.42 -14.53
C LYS A 370 19.25 15.76 -15.59
N ASN A 371 18.81 16.52 -16.57
CA ASN A 371 17.89 16.08 -17.62
C ASN A 371 18.47 16.41 -19.00
N ARG A 372 18.45 15.45 -19.95
CA ARG A 372 18.92 15.60 -21.34
C ARG A 372 17.81 15.48 -22.40
N LEU A 373 16.54 15.49 -22.01
CA LEU A 373 15.37 15.43 -22.90
C LEU A 373 15.14 16.72 -23.70
N GLY A 374 15.74 17.84 -23.29
CA GLY A 374 15.43 19.14 -23.89
C GLY A 374 13.98 19.59 -23.64
N ARG A 375 13.37 19.08 -22.57
CA ARG A 375 12.02 19.37 -22.06
C ARG A 375 11.91 18.94 -20.59
N ASP A 376 10.78 19.27 -19.96
CA ASP A 376 10.44 18.78 -18.62
C ASP A 376 10.41 17.24 -18.55
N PRO A 377 10.69 16.66 -17.38
CA PRO A 377 10.50 15.23 -17.14
C PRO A 377 9.08 14.75 -17.49
N VAL A 378 8.97 13.52 -17.95
CA VAL A 378 7.68 12.89 -18.27
C VAL A 378 7.04 12.34 -17.00
N LEU A 379 5.96 12.98 -16.55
CA LEU A 379 5.15 12.48 -15.43
C LEU A 379 3.94 11.74 -16.02
N CYS A 380 3.90 10.40 -15.89
CA CYS A 380 2.92 9.55 -16.58
C CYS A 380 1.47 9.97 -16.28
N GLN A 381 1.19 10.34 -15.04
CA GLN A 381 -0.14 10.77 -14.59
C GLN A 381 -0.58 12.13 -15.13
N LYS A 382 0.28 12.87 -15.83
CA LYS A 382 -0.16 14.05 -16.60
C LYS A 382 -0.93 13.66 -17.86
N CYS A 383 -0.95 12.38 -18.23
CA CYS A 383 -1.70 11.84 -19.36
C CYS A 383 -2.63 10.68 -18.96
N HIS A 384 -2.17 9.80 -18.08
CA HIS A 384 -2.93 8.64 -17.62
C HIS A 384 -3.66 8.94 -16.30
N ALA A 385 -4.94 8.58 -16.20
CA ALA A 385 -5.58 8.53 -14.89
C ALA A 385 -4.90 7.49 -13.99
N ASP A 386 -4.84 7.80 -12.70
CA ASP A 386 -4.30 6.94 -11.67
C ASP A 386 -4.92 7.27 -10.31
N ASN A 387 -5.84 6.42 -9.88
CA ASN A 387 -6.55 6.59 -8.62
C ASN A 387 -5.60 6.54 -7.41
N VAL A 388 -4.40 5.95 -7.53
CA VAL A 388 -3.46 5.81 -6.40
C VAL A 388 -3.00 7.17 -5.86
N ILE A 389 -2.88 8.17 -6.74
CA ILE A 389 -2.54 9.55 -6.36
C ILE A 389 -3.72 10.50 -6.53
N GLY A 390 -4.92 10.00 -6.86
CA GLY A 390 -6.12 10.83 -7.06
C GLY A 390 -6.19 11.55 -8.40
N VAL A 391 -5.45 11.13 -9.42
CA VAL A 391 -5.63 11.67 -10.79
C VAL A 391 -6.77 10.90 -11.45
N LEU A 392 -7.97 11.47 -11.52
CA LEU A 392 -9.17 10.76 -11.97
C LEU A 392 -9.47 10.92 -13.47
N ASN A 393 -8.66 11.72 -14.18
CA ASN A 393 -8.87 12.08 -15.57
C ASN A 393 -7.70 11.65 -16.46
N SER A 394 -7.96 10.75 -17.41
CA SER A 394 -7.06 10.51 -18.55
C SER A 394 -7.24 11.58 -19.63
N LYS A 395 -6.15 11.89 -20.34
CA LYS A 395 -6.20 12.63 -21.61
C LYS A 395 -6.69 11.72 -22.73
N LYS A 396 -7.02 12.34 -23.86
CA LYS A 396 -7.27 11.66 -25.13
C LYS A 396 -6.04 11.75 -26.02
N HIS A 397 -5.84 10.76 -26.88
CA HIS A 397 -4.82 10.77 -27.92
C HIS A 397 -5.44 10.37 -29.25
N LYS A 398 -4.84 10.82 -30.34
CA LYS A 398 -5.19 10.35 -31.68
C LYS A 398 -4.42 9.06 -31.96
N ASP A 399 -5.12 7.97 -32.23
CA ASP A 399 -4.52 6.69 -32.61
C ASP A 399 -3.71 6.90 -33.90
N PRO A 400 -2.39 6.64 -33.91
CA PRO A 400 -1.56 6.88 -35.08
C PRO A 400 -1.88 5.92 -36.23
N LYS A 401 -2.51 4.77 -35.96
CA LYS A 401 -2.89 3.76 -36.97
C LYS A 401 -4.28 4.03 -37.55
N THR A 402 -5.26 4.40 -36.71
CA THR A 402 -6.66 4.60 -37.17
C THR A 402 -7.03 6.06 -37.36
N GLY A 403 -6.29 7.00 -36.77
CA GLY A 403 -6.61 8.42 -36.74
C GLY A 403 -7.77 8.78 -35.80
N GLU A 404 -8.35 7.82 -35.09
CA GLU A 404 -9.46 8.04 -34.16
C GLU A 404 -8.95 8.61 -32.84
N GLU A 405 -9.72 9.51 -32.24
CA GLU A 405 -9.44 9.99 -30.89
C GLU A 405 -9.88 8.95 -29.86
N LYS A 406 -8.95 8.48 -29.02
CA LYS A 406 -9.16 7.47 -27.99
C LYS A 406 -8.76 8.00 -26.62
N LEU A 407 -9.51 7.60 -25.60
CA LEU A 407 -9.15 7.87 -24.23
C LEU A 407 -7.91 7.05 -23.86
N ILE A 408 -6.91 7.68 -23.25
CA ILE A 408 -5.72 6.99 -22.77
C ILE A 408 -6.13 6.07 -21.60
N PRO A 409 -5.78 4.77 -21.62
CA PRO A 409 -6.10 3.87 -20.52
C PRO A 409 -5.42 4.33 -19.21
N PRO A 410 -6.01 4.06 -18.04
CA PRO A 410 -5.40 4.42 -16.78
C PRO A 410 -4.04 3.71 -16.61
N LEU A 411 -3.12 4.32 -15.86
CA LEU A 411 -1.72 3.90 -15.80
C LEU A 411 -1.59 2.43 -15.39
N THR A 412 -2.37 2.03 -14.37
CA THR A 412 -2.43 0.64 -13.91
C THR A 412 -2.81 -0.31 -15.06
N GLN A 413 -3.85 -0.01 -15.85
CA GLN A 413 -4.23 -0.86 -16.99
C GLN A 413 -3.17 -0.85 -18.09
N ALA A 414 -2.60 0.32 -18.42
CA ALA A 414 -1.60 0.45 -19.46
C ALA A 414 -0.35 -0.41 -19.17
N MET A 415 0.17 -0.31 -17.94
CA MET A 415 1.34 -1.09 -17.51
C MET A 415 1.04 -2.59 -17.50
N HIS A 416 -0.04 -3.02 -16.85
CA HIS A 416 -0.34 -4.46 -16.74
C HIS A 416 -0.67 -5.09 -18.09
N SER A 417 -1.42 -4.40 -18.96
CA SER A 417 -1.82 -4.95 -20.26
C SER A 417 -0.64 -5.23 -21.18
N VAL A 418 0.44 -4.44 -21.08
CA VAL A 418 1.66 -4.68 -21.85
C VAL A 418 2.47 -5.81 -21.22
N HIS A 419 2.81 -5.72 -19.94
CA HIS A 419 3.73 -6.65 -19.30
C HIS A 419 3.14 -8.06 -19.12
N GLN A 420 1.90 -8.16 -18.63
CA GLN A 420 1.26 -9.46 -18.42
C GLN A 420 0.92 -10.17 -19.73
N LYS A 421 0.69 -9.42 -20.81
CA LYS A 421 0.41 -10.01 -22.12
C LYS A 421 1.69 -10.39 -22.85
N ALA A 422 2.61 -9.43 -23.01
CA ALA A 422 3.79 -9.62 -23.86
C ALA A 422 4.89 -10.43 -23.17
N VAL A 423 5.04 -10.28 -21.84
CA VAL A 423 6.15 -10.88 -21.07
C VAL A 423 5.60 -11.48 -19.76
N PRO A 424 4.70 -12.48 -19.82
CA PRO A 424 4.01 -13.03 -18.64
C PRO A 424 4.93 -13.77 -17.66
N MET A 425 6.09 -14.26 -18.12
CA MET A 425 7.11 -14.90 -17.30
C MET A 425 6.57 -16.02 -16.38
N PRO A 426 5.84 -17.03 -16.90
CA PRO A 426 5.29 -18.06 -16.04
C PRO A 426 6.38 -18.91 -15.36
N ASP A 427 6.06 -19.42 -14.18
CA ASP A 427 6.79 -20.53 -13.54
C ASP A 427 6.28 -21.90 -14.04
N SER A 428 6.84 -22.98 -13.50
CA SER A 428 6.47 -24.36 -13.87
C SER A 428 5.01 -24.73 -13.58
N LEU A 429 4.34 -23.93 -12.74
CA LEU A 429 2.94 -24.10 -12.34
C LEU A 429 2.01 -23.09 -13.05
N GLY A 430 2.54 -22.31 -14.01
CA GLY A 430 1.81 -21.33 -14.79
C GLY A 430 1.50 -20.03 -14.05
N ARG A 431 2.12 -19.75 -12.89
CA ARG A 431 1.96 -18.46 -12.20
C ARG A 431 2.85 -17.41 -12.86
N SER A 432 2.31 -16.23 -13.13
CA SER A 432 3.11 -15.14 -13.69
C SER A 432 4.17 -14.65 -12.68
N GLY A 433 5.43 -14.61 -13.11
CA GLY A 433 6.54 -13.95 -12.41
C GLY A 433 6.64 -12.45 -12.72
N ALA A 434 5.86 -11.95 -13.69
CA ALA A 434 5.89 -10.54 -14.09
C ALA A 434 5.45 -9.57 -12.99
N CYS A 435 4.76 -10.05 -11.95
CA CYS A 435 4.45 -9.25 -10.77
C CYS A 435 5.72 -8.75 -10.10
N GLN A 436 6.67 -9.63 -9.77
CA GLN A 436 7.91 -9.29 -9.07
C GLN A 436 8.97 -8.63 -9.97
N ALA A 437 8.69 -8.48 -11.27
CA ALA A 437 9.53 -7.70 -12.16
C ALA A 437 9.36 -6.19 -11.99
N CYS A 438 8.20 -5.77 -11.49
CA CYS A 438 7.91 -4.36 -11.23
C CYS A 438 7.60 -4.13 -9.74
N HIS A 439 6.83 -5.00 -9.12
CA HIS A 439 6.59 -4.89 -7.69
C HIS A 439 7.85 -5.25 -6.90
N PRO A 440 8.18 -4.48 -5.86
CA PRO A 440 9.54 -4.50 -5.35
C PRO A 440 9.90 -5.78 -4.59
N ALA A 441 11.12 -6.26 -4.86
CA ALA A 441 11.61 -7.57 -4.43
C ALA A 441 12.88 -7.50 -3.57
N HIS A 442 13.40 -6.31 -3.27
CA HIS A 442 14.61 -6.21 -2.47
C HIS A 442 14.34 -6.65 -1.02
N ARG A 443 15.41 -7.11 -0.36
CA ARG A 443 15.37 -7.66 0.99
C ARG A 443 16.09 -6.77 1.98
N GLN A 444 15.72 -6.86 3.26
CA GLN A 444 16.36 -6.06 4.32
C GLN A 444 17.85 -6.36 4.48
N ASP A 445 18.25 -7.61 4.23
CA ASP A 445 19.66 -8.04 4.28
C ASP A 445 20.49 -7.60 3.06
N ARG A 446 19.86 -6.94 2.09
CA ARG A 446 20.46 -6.41 0.86
C ARG A 446 21.05 -7.47 -0.07
N SER A 447 20.76 -8.75 0.18
CA SER A 447 21.22 -9.83 -0.69
C SER A 447 20.38 -9.88 -1.97
N MET A 448 21.06 -10.04 -3.10
CA MET A 448 20.44 -10.31 -4.40
C MET A 448 20.35 -11.82 -4.70
N GLU A 449 20.79 -12.67 -3.77
CA GLU A 449 20.63 -14.13 -3.88
C GLU A 449 19.14 -14.49 -3.80
N GLY A 450 18.66 -15.27 -4.78
CA GLY A 450 17.25 -15.62 -4.90
C GLY A 450 16.34 -14.47 -5.35
N TYR A 451 16.91 -13.43 -5.98
CA TYR A 451 16.11 -12.36 -6.58
C TYR A 451 15.26 -12.87 -7.75
N PRO A 452 13.99 -12.45 -7.90
CA PRO A 452 13.06 -13.06 -8.87
C PRO A 452 13.43 -12.88 -10.34
N ILE A 453 14.10 -11.77 -10.68
CA ILE A 453 14.44 -11.42 -12.06
C ILE A 453 15.95 -11.45 -12.27
N THR A 454 16.39 -12.20 -13.27
CA THR A 454 17.81 -12.30 -13.62
C THR A 454 18.32 -10.98 -14.23
N PRO A 455 19.64 -10.72 -14.24
CA PRO A 455 20.21 -9.52 -14.87
C PRO A 455 19.89 -9.35 -16.36
N ASP A 456 19.56 -10.44 -17.06
CA ASP A 456 19.12 -10.44 -18.46
C ASP A 456 17.60 -10.40 -18.63
N GLY A 457 16.84 -10.14 -17.56
CA GLY A 457 15.41 -9.86 -17.60
C GLY A 457 14.51 -11.10 -17.71
N LYS A 458 14.98 -12.25 -17.25
CA LYS A 458 14.22 -13.51 -17.24
C LYS A 458 13.68 -13.84 -15.85
N ASN A 459 12.70 -14.72 -15.81
CA ASN A 459 12.23 -15.31 -14.56
C ASN A 459 13.26 -16.30 -14.01
N ALA A 460 13.85 -16.00 -12.85
CA ALA A 460 14.79 -16.89 -12.18
C ALA A 460 14.13 -18.22 -11.73
N TYR A 461 12.81 -18.24 -11.60
CA TYR A 461 12.00 -19.36 -11.13
C TYR A 461 11.15 -19.98 -12.25
N ALA A 462 11.50 -19.79 -13.53
CA ALA A 462 10.76 -20.33 -14.67
C ALA A 462 10.55 -21.85 -14.59
N ASP A 463 11.58 -22.60 -14.16
CA ASP A 463 11.54 -24.06 -13.99
C ASP A 463 11.20 -24.49 -12.55
N ALA A 464 10.79 -23.54 -11.71
CA ALA A 464 10.51 -23.73 -10.29
C ALA A 464 9.14 -23.12 -9.91
N ASP A 465 8.98 -22.64 -8.68
CA ASP A 465 7.79 -21.94 -8.19
C ASP A 465 8.18 -20.52 -7.80
N ASN A 466 7.49 -19.51 -8.32
CA ASN A 466 7.83 -18.11 -8.01
C ASN A 466 7.71 -17.80 -6.51
N ARG A 467 6.94 -18.59 -5.74
CA ARG A 467 6.81 -18.43 -4.29
C ARG A 467 8.09 -18.79 -3.51
N ASP A 468 9.06 -19.42 -4.16
CA ASP A 468 10.37 -19.72 -3.57
C ASP A 468 11.36 -18.54 -3.67
N ALA A 469 10.92 -17.40 -4.21
CA ALA A 469 11.69 -16.15 -4.17
C ALA A 469 12.09 -15.78 -2.74
N ALA A 470 13.33 -15.34 -2.54
CA ALA A 470 13.89 -15.11 -1.21
C ALA A 470 13.35 -13.85 -0.52
N GLY A 471 12.61 -12.99 -1.21
CA GLY A 471 11.93 -11.89 -0.55
C GLY A 471 11.36 -10.82 -1.47
N GLY A 472 10.98 -9.72 -0.82
CA GLY A 472 10.26 -8.59 -1.41
C GLY A 472 9.15 -8.13 -0.49
N CYS A 473 8.46 -7.05 -0.87
CA CYS A 473 7.37 -6.48 -0.07
C CYS A 473 6.16 -7.43 0.09
N TYR A 474 6.16 -8.56 -0.63
CA TYR A 474 5.10 -9.55 -0.63
C TYR A 474 5.61 -10.93 -0.22
N VAL A 475 6.52 -11.54 -1.00
CA VAL A 475 7.03 -12.88 -0.71
C VAL A 475 7.84 -12.86 0.59
N GLY A 476 7.38 -13.60 1.58
CA GLY A 476 8.00 -13.69 2.91
C GLY A 476 7.61 -12.56 3.89
N ARG A 477 7.08 -11.43 3.39
CA ARG A 477 6.58 -10.34 4.23
C ARG A 477 5.07 -10.42 4.50
N ASP A 478 4.28 -10.94 3.56
CA ASP A 478 2.85 -11.12 3.79
C ASP A 478 2.59 -12.48 4.44
N VAL A 479 1.81 -12.53 5.53
CA VAL A 479 1.42 -13.77 6.21
C VAL A 479 0.87 -14.84 5.26
N HIS A 480 0.12 -14.42 4.24
CA HIS A 480 -0.48 -15.35 3.29
C HIS A 480 0.55 -16.01 2.37
N SER A 481 1.77 -15.47 2.32
CA SER A 481 2.92 -16.02 1.62
C SER A 481 3.96 -16.68 2.54
N ASN A 482 3.78 -16.63 3.87
CA ASN A 482 4.78 -17.09 4.83
C ASN A 482 4.63 -18.61 5.11
N PRO A 483 5.49 -19.49 4.55
CA PRO A 483 5.41 -20.94 4.79
C PRO A 483 5.70 -21.34 6.26
N GLY A 484 6.27 -20.42 7.04
CA GLY A 484 6.59 -20.59 8.45
C GLY A 484 5.45 -20.26 9.42
N LYS A 485 4.33 -19.69 8.95
CA LYS A 485 3.22 -19.16 9.79
C LYS A 485 2.78 -20.10 10.92
N ASP A 486 2.72 -21.41 10.67
CA ASP A 486 2.21 -22.38 11.65
C ASP A 486 3.32 -22.94 12.58
N LYS A 487 4.58 -22.58 12.34
CA LYS A 487 5.77 -23.19 12.97
C LYS A 487 6.65 -22.19 13.71
N ASP A 488 6.44 -20.89 13.50
CA ASP A 488 7.23 -19.79 14.08
C ASP A 488 6.74 -19.34 15.47
N GLY A 489 5.80 -20.08 16.06
CA GLY A 489 5.33 -19.87 17.43
C GLY A 489 4.14 -18.93 17.59
N VAL A 490 3.54 -18.46 16.48
CA VAL A 490 2.34 -17.59 16.51
C VAL A 490 1.19 -18.09 15.63
N GLY A 491 1.14 -19.40 15.40
CA GLY A 491 0.10 -20.03 14.58
C GLY A 491 -1.30 -19.61 15.01
N THR A 492 -1.98 -18.87 14.12
CA THR A 492 -3.37 -18.45 14.30
C THR A 492 -4.31 -19.40 13.56
N LYS A 493 -5.49 -19.62 14.13
CA LYS A 493 -6.55 -20.38 13.48
C LYS A 493 -7.13 -19.61 12.30
N GLU A 494 -7.36 -20.32 11.21
CA GLU A 494 -7.91 -19.75 9.99
C GLU A 494 -9.42 -19.97 9.93
N TYR A 495 -10.17 -18.87 9.97
CA TYR A 495 -11.63 -18.88 9.85
C TYR A 495 -12.01 -18.54 8.42
N LEU A 496 -12.22 -19.59 7.60
CA LEU A 496 -12.33 -19.47 6.14
C LEU A 496 -13.75 -19.76 5.65
N ASN A 497 -14.18 -18.99 4.64
CA ASN A 497 -15.37 -19.28 3.84
C ASN A 497 -15.06 -20.36 2.77
N SER A 498 -16.01 -20.67 1.88
CA SER A 498 -15.82 -21.73 0.86
C SER A 498 -14.68 -21.42 -0.14
N ILE A 499 -14.45 -20.15 -0.47
CA ILE A 499 -13.35 -19.68 -1.31
C ILE A 499 -12.02 -19.92 -0.59
N GLY A 500 -11.90 -19.42 0.65
CA GLY A 500 -10.70 -19.57 1.45
C GLY A 500 -10.35 -21.03 1.71
N GLN A 501 -11.33 -21.86 2.04
CA GLN A 501 -11.13 -23.31 2.22
C GLN A 501 -10.57 -23.98 0.96
N TRP A 502 -11.08 -23.60 -0.21
CA TRP A 502 -10.58 -24.14 -1.47
C TRP A 502 -9.15 -23.67 -1.75
N LEU A 503 -8.85 -22.38 -1.56
CA LEU A 503 -7.49 -21.85 -1.74
C LEU A 503 -6.50 -22.48 -0.74
N GLN A 504 -6.90 -22.68 0.51
CA GLN A 504 -6.08 -23.35 1.52
C GLN A 504 -5.77 -24.79 1.12
N ALA A 505 -6.78 -25.54 0.66
CA ALA A 505 -6.61 -26.94 0.30
C ALA A 505 -5.77 -27.16 -0.97
N ASN A 506 -5.91 -26.28 -1.97
CA ASN A 506 -5.41 -26.50 -3.33
C ASN A 506 -4.23 -25.61 -3.72
N VAL A 507 -4.06 -24.45 -3.09
CA VAL A 507 -3.05 -23.45 -3.50
C VAL A 507 -2.06 -23.17 -2.38
N SER A 508 -2.55 -22.65 -1.25
CA SER A 508 -1.70 -22.17 -0.14
C SER A 508 -1.09 -23.33 0.65
N GLN A 509 -1.93 -24.27 1.10
CA GLN A 509 -1.57 -25.37 2.00
C GLN A 509 -0.90 -24.96 3.32
N ILE A 510 -0.97 -23.67 3.67
CA ILE A 510 -0.70 -23.15 5.02
C ILE A 510 -1.97 -23.34 5.87
N GLY A 511 -1.82 -23.49 7.19
CA GLY A 511 -2.93 -23.56 8.15
C GLY A 511 -3.61 -24.92 8.26
N ASN A 512 -3.19 -25.90 7.46
CA ASN A 512 -3.78 -27.25 7.41
C ASN A 512 -2.79 -28.39 7.74
N GLY A 513 -1.61 -28.04 8.25
CA GLY A 513 -0.57 -29.00 8.65
C GLY A 513 0.22 -29.64 7.50
N LYS A 514 -0.04 -29.30 6.23
CA LYS A 514 0.69 -29.84 5.07
C LYS A 514 2.00 -29.11 4.77
N GLY A 515 2.21 -27.91 5.31
CA GLY A 515 3.45 -27.14 5.13
C GLY A 515 3.59 -26.58 3.72
N GLY A 516 2.57 -25.85 3.26
CA GLY A 516 2.52 -25.23 1.94
C GLY A 516 3.35 -23.95 1.77
N LYS A 517 3.24 -23.35 0.57
CA LYS A 517 4.00 -22.17 0.13
C LYS A 517 3.19 -20.87 0.15
N GLY A 518 1.94 -20.92 0.57
CA GLY A 518 1.07 -19.75 0.61
C GLY A 518 0.48 -19.34 -0.74
N LEU A 519 -0.22 -18.21 -0.73
CA LEU A 519 -0.91 -17.64 -1.87
C LEU A 519 0.05 -16.85 -2.77
N TRP A 520 -0.33 -16.74 -4.05
CA TRP A 520 0.34 -15.86 -5.02
C TRP A 520 -0.49 -14.61 -5.29
N CYS A 521 0.15 -13.58 -5.88
CA CYS A 521 -0.47 -12.28 -6.15
C CYS A 521 -1.83 -12.41 -6.86
N THR A 522 -1.94 -13.31 -7.83
CA THR A 522 -3.15 -13.51 -8.64
C THR A 522 -4.29 -14.22 -7.92
N ASN A 523 -4.03 -14.84 -6.75
CA ASN A 523 -5.08 -15.42 -5.91
C ASN A 523 -5.81 -14.33 -5.10
N CYS A 524 -5.16 -13.18 -4.85
CA CYS A 524 -5.75 -12.03 -4.16
C CYS A 524 -6.21 -10.95 -5.15
N HIS A 525 -5.40 -10.64 -6.17
CA HIS A 525 -5.71 -9.64 -7.19
C HIS A 525 -6.36 -10.28 -8.42
N SER A 526 -7.63 -10.65 -8.29
CA SER A 526 -8.39 -11.28 -9.37
C SER A 526 -9.69 -10.54 -9.70
N GLN A 527 -10.33 -10.94 -10.81
CA GLN A 527 -11.66 -10.45 -11.15
C GLN A 527 -12.71 -10.87 -10.10
N LEU A 528 -12.46 -11.90 -9.28
CA LEU A 528 -13.43 -12.40 -8.31
C LEU A 528 -13.81 -11.35 -7.28
N SER A 529 -12.85 -10.62 -6.71
CA SER A 529 -13.11 -9.60 -5.70
C SER A 529 -14.12 -8.55 -6.20
N ARG A 530 -14.05 -8.19 -7.49
CA ARG A 530 -15.02 -7.28 -8.15
C ARG A 530 -16.40 -7.90 -8.29
N GLU A 531 -16.46 -9.17 -8.68
CA GLU A 531 -17.74 -9.90 -8.79
C GLU A 531 -18.44 -10.03 -7.43
N LEU A 532 -17.67 -10.32 -6.37
CA LEU A 532 -18.17 -10.39 -4.99
C LEU A 532 -18.65 -9.00 -4.55
N TYR A 533 -17.83 -7.97 -4.73
CA TYR A 533 -18.13 -6.59 -4.36
C TYR A 533 -19.42 -6.08 -5.03
N GLN A 534 -19.60 -6.32 -6.33
CA GLN A 534 -20.80 -5.90 -7.06
C GLN A 534 -22.09 -6.47 -6.42
N ARG A 535 -22.03 -7.71 -5.91
CA ARG A 535 -23.20 -8.43 -5.40
C ARG A 535 -23.47 -8.23 -3.90
N ASP A 536 -22.58 -7.54 -3.20
CA ASP A 536 -22.79 -7.19 -1.80
C ASP A 536 -23.85 -6.09 -1.65
N ASN A 537 -24.72 -6.23 -0.65
CA ASN A 537 -25.57 -5.17 -0.10
C ASN A 537 -25.81 -5.50 1.38
N LEU A 538 -24.76 -5.27 2.15
CA LEU A 538 -24.66 -5.62 3.55
C LEU A 538 -25.52 -4.69 4.41
N GLN A 539 -26.07 -5.24 5.48
CA GLN A 539 -26.65 -4.48 6.58
C GLN A 539 -25.71 -4.47 7.79
N ASN A 540 -24.93 -5.54 7.95
CA ASN A 540 -23.84 -5.62 8.92
C ASN A 540 -22.77 -6.59 8.39
N ALA A 541 -21.54 -6.12 8.25
CA ALA A 541 -20.41 -6.83 7.68
C ALA A 541 -19.90 -7.95 8.61
N PHE A 542 -19.74 -7.67 9.90
CA PHE A 542 -19.24 -8.64 10.89
C PHE A 542 -20.21 -9.78 11.17
N LYS A 543 -21.51 -9.55 10.95
CA LYS A 543 -22.57 -10.58 11.05
C LYS A 543 -22.95 -11.17 9.69
N GLN A 544 -22.41 -10.62 8.60
CA GLN A 544 -22.79 -10.95 7.21
C GLN A 544 -24.30 -10.96 6.96
N THR A 545 -25.01 -9.99 7.53
CA THR A 545 -26.44 -9.79 7.27
C THR A 545 -26.65 -8.88 6.05
N GLY A 546 -27.79 -9.00 5.38
CA GLY A 546 -28.04 -8.37 4.08
C GLY A 546 -27.85 -9.36 2.92
N LYS A 547 -27.41 -8.86 1.77
CA LYS A 547 -27.11 -9.68 0.58
C LYS A 547 -25.61 -9.80 0.39
N THR A 548 -25.12 -11.03 0.29
CA THR A 548 -23.75 -11.33 -0.13
C THR A 548 -23.70 -12.75 -0.67
N ILE A 549 -22.75 -13.02 -1.56
CA ILE A 549 -22.46 -14.37 -2.05
C ILE A 549 -21.20 -14.98 -1.43
N ARG A 550 -20.46 -14.22 -0.60
CA ARG A 550 -19.21 -14.66 0.05
C ARG A 550 -19.41 -15.80 1.05
N ASN A 551 -20.63 -15.95 1.56
CA ASN A 551 -21.02 -17.00 2.50
C ASN A 551 -21.67 -18.22 1.83
N LYS A 552 -21.61 -18.32 0.50
CA LYS A 552 -22.24 -19.40 -0.28
C LYS A 552 -21.23 -20.48 -0.66
N SER A 553 -21.73 -21.60 -1.16
CA SER A 553 -20.88 -22.62 -1.78
C SER A 553 -20.25 -22.12 -3.08
N LEU A 554 -19.16 -22.76 -3.52
CA LEU A 554 -18.53 -22.41 -4.81
C LEU A 554 -19.47 -22.58 -6.01
N ASP A 555 -20.39 -23.54 -5.96
CA ASP A 555 -21.37 -23.76 -7.03
C ASP A 555 -22.39 -22.62 -7.11
N GLU A 556 -22.87 -22.14 -5.96
CA GLU A 556 -23.74 -20.98 -5.88
C GLU A 556 -23.03 -19.68 -6.28
N ILE A 557 -21.75 -19.51 -5.90
CA ILE A 557 -20.93 -18.36 -6.33
C ILE A 557 -20.75 -18.37 -7.85
N ALA A 558 -20.37 -19.51 -8.42
CA ALA A 558 -20.19 -19.66 -9.86
C ALA A 558 -21.49 -19.35 -10.63
N ALA A 559 -22.62 -19.88 -10.16
CA ALA A 559 -23.93 -19.58 -10.73
C ALA A 559 -24.30 -18.09 -10.62
N ALA A 560 -24.03 -17.45 -9.48
CA ALA A 560 -24.32 -16.04 -9.27
C ALA A 560 -23.49 -15.10 -10.16
N ILE A 561 -22.30 -15.53 -10.56
CA ILE A 561 -21.44 -14.78 -11.49
C ILE A 561 -21.59 -15.24 -12.96
N GLY A 562 -22.43 -16.24 -13.23
CA GLY A 562 -22.76 -16.69 -14.58
C GLY A 562 -21.69 -17.57 -15.23
N VAL A 563 -20.89 -18.31 -14.45
CA VAL A 563 -19.84 -19.21 -14.94
C VAL A 563 -20.01 -20.62 -14.40
N SER A 564 -19.30 -21.59 -15.00
CA SER A 564 -19.21 -22.93 -14.41
C SER A 564 -18.30 -22.94 -13.18
N LYS A 565 -18.49 -23.89 -12.25
CA LYS A 565 -17.58 -24.06 -11.11
C LYS A 565 -16.12 -24.22 -11.55
N GLN A 566 -15.89 -24.96 -12.64
CA GLN A 566 -14.54 -25.17 -13.18
C GLN A 566 -13.95 -23.85 -13.69
N GLU A 567 -14.74 -23.03 -14.38
CA GLU A 567 -14.30 -21.71 -14.82
C GLU A 567 -14.03 -20.74 -13.66
N LEU A 568 -14.85 -20.78 -12.59
CA LEU A 568 -14.57 -20.04 -11.36
C LEU A 568 -13.20 -20.44 -10.80
N ILE A 569 -12.91 -21.74 -10.72
CA ILE A 569 -11.62 -22.23 -10.24
C ILE A 569 -10.47 -21.75 -11.12
N ASP A 570 -10.54 -22.02 -12.43
CA ASP A 570 -9.41 -21.86 -13.35
C ASP A 570 -9.14 -20.41 -13.73
N LYS A 571 -10.15 -19.53 -13.67
CA LYS A 571 -10.01 -18.12 -14.11
C LYS A 571 -10.13 -17.09 -13.00
N TYR A 572 -10.74 -17.42 -11.87
CA TYR A 572 -11.04 -16.46 -10.81
C TYR A 572 -10.30 -16.78 -9.49
N LEU A 573 -10.15 -18.07 -9.13
CA LEU A 573 -9.48 -18.49 -7.90
C LEU A 573 -7.98 -18.72 -8.06
N ASP A 574 -7.57 -19.49 -9.09
CA ASP A 574 -6.17 -19.80 -9.35
C ASP A 574 -5.77 -19.59 -10.81
N PRO A 575 -5.95 -18.36 -11.34
CA PRO A 575 -5.69 -18.08 -12.75
C PRO A 575 -4.22 -18.28 -13.12
N LYS A 576 -4.00 -18.97 -14.24
CA LYS A 576 -2.68 -19.27 -14.81
C LYS A 576 -2.47 -18.57 -16.15
N VAL A 577 -1.20 -18.37 -16.49
CA VAL A 577 -0.74 -17.92 -17.81
C VAL A 577 -1.06 -19.00 -18.84
N VAL A 578 -1.58 -18.60 -20.00
CA VAL A 578 -1.84 -19.48 -21.14
C VAL A 578 -1.08 -18.96 -22.36
N LEU A 579 0.11 -19.50 -22.58
CA LEU A 579 1.01 -19.04 -23.64
C LEU A 579 0.46 -19.36 -25.04
N ASN A 580 0.63 -18.41 -25.96
CA ASN A 580 0.49 -18.64 -27.39
C ASN A 580 1.84 -19.09 -28.01
N SER A 581 1.86 -19.30 -29.34
CA SER A 581 3.08 -19.74 -30.05
C SER A 581 4.24 -18.73 -30.03
N LYS A 582 4.01 -17.51 -29.57
CA LYS A 582 5.02 -16.44 -29.42
C LYS A 582 5.50 -16.28 -27.99
N GLY A 583 4.98 -17.06 -27.04
CA GLY A 583 5.29 -16.91 -25.61
C GLY A 583 4.58 -15.74 -24.94
N GLU A 584 3.53 -15.20 -25.56
CA GLU A 584 2.66 -14.17 -24.97
C GLU A 584 1.48 -14.84 -24.26
N ASP A 585 0.94 -14.23 -23.20
CA ASP A 585 -0.30 -14.71 -22.58
C ASP A 585 -1.50 -14.46 -23.50
N THR A 586 -2.48 -15.38 -23.49
CA THR A 586 -3.58 -15.40 -24.45
C THR A 586 -4.84 -14.73 -23.88
N PRO A 587 -5.26 -13.56 -24.41
CA PRO A 587 -6.49 -12.89 -23.97
C PRO A 587 -7.72 -13.80 -24.08
N GLY A 588 -8.58 -13.77 -23.06
CA GLY A 588 -9.81 -14.56 -22.97
C GLY A 588 -9.62 -16.02 -22.53
N LYS A 589 -8.39 -16.56 -22.60
CA LYS A 589 -8.07 -17.89 -22.05
C LYS A 589 -7.51 -17.79 -20.64
N SER A 590 -6.54 -16.91 -20.42
CA SER A 590 -5.97 -16.63 -19.10
C SER A 590 -6.92 -15.78 -18.26
N GLY A 591 -7.19 -16.22 -17.04
CA GLY A 591 -7.92 -15.43 -16.04
C GLY A 591 -7.14 -14.22 -15.52
N ILE A 592 -5.80 -14.22 -15.66
CA ILE A 592 -4.94 -13.11 -15.22
C ILE A 592 -5.25 -11.84 -16.03
N LEU A 593 -5.41 -11.99 -17.36
CA LEU A 593 -5.70 -10.87 -18.25
C LEU A 593 -7.14 -10.35 -18.10
N LEU A 594 -8.06 -11.13 -17.54
CA LEU A 594 -9.45 -10.72 -17.34
C LEU A 594 -9.55 -9.49 -16.42
N THR A 595 -8.73 -9.45 -15.35
CA THR A 595 -8.66 -8.34 -14.40
C THR A 595 -8.29 -7.00 -15.05
N TRP A 596 -7.56 -7.04 -16.16
CA TRP A 596 -7.04 -5.85 -16.86
C TRP A 596 -7.74 -5.58 -18.19
N ALA A 597 -8.69 -6.44 -18.58
CA ALA A 597 -9.40 -6.31 -19.83
C ALA A 597 -10.16 -4.97 -19.90
N GLU A 598 -10.21 -4.39 -21.09
CA GLU A 598 -11.02 -3.21 -21.36
C GLU A 598 -12.50 -3.53 -21.06
N LYS A 599 -13.00 -4.63 -21.64
CA LYS A 599 -14.33 -5.16 -21.39
C LYS A 599 -14.31 -6.16 -20.24
N ARG A 600 -14.65 -5.68 -19.04
CA ARG A 600 -14.88 -6.48 -17.83
C ARG A 600 -15.92 -5.79 -16.95
N LEU A 601 -16.44 -6.51 -15.96
CA LEU A 601 -17.23 -5.86 -14.90
C LEU A 601 -16.35 -4.86 -14.15
N VAL A 602 -16.85 -3.63 -14.05
CA VAL A 602 -16.37 -2.58 -13.15
C VAL A 602 -17.53 -2.33 -12.19
N PRO A 603 -17.36 -2.55 -10.88
CA PRO A 603 -18.48 -2.43 -9.96
C PRO A 603 -19.10 -1.04 -9.91
N ASP A 604 -20.36 -0.99 -9.47
CA ASP A 604 -21.11 0.25 -9.29
C ASP A 604 -20.57 1.08 -8.12
N ILE A 605 -20.53 2.40 -8.30
CA ILE A 605 -20.03 3.37 -7.31
C ILE A 605 -21.17 4.06 -6.57
N ALA A 606 -22.26 4.41 -7.27
CA ALA A 606 -23.37 5.19 -6.72
C ALA A 606 -24.63 5.06 -7.60
N VAL A 607 -25.77 5.49 -7.06
CA VAL A 607 -27.01 5.72 -7.82
C VAL A 607 -27.14 7.20 -8.15
N ILE A 608 -27.44 7.53 -9.40
CA ILE A 608 -27.62 8.92 -9.87
C ILE A 608 -29.01 9.14 -10.48
N ALA A 609 -29.43 10.39 -10.55
CA ALA A 609 -30.61 10.80 -11.32
C ALA A 609 -30.32 10.84 -12.82
N LEU A 610 -31.34 10.54 -13.63
CA LEU A 610 -31.28 10.61 -15.08
C LEU A 610 -32.13 11.78 -15.61
N LYS A 611 -31.69 12.37 -16.71
CA LYS A 611 -32.48 13.30 -17.53
C LYS A 611 -32.47 12.82 -18.98
N GLY A 612 -33.59 12.24 -19.40
CA GLY A 612 -33.66 11.45 -20.64
C GLY A 612 -32.82 10.17 -20.50
N ASN A 613 -31.89 9.96 -21.43
CA ASN A 613 -31.01 8.78 -21.45
C ASN A 613 -29.63 9.02 -20.81
N GLY A 614 -29.37 10.20 -20.24
CA GLY A 614 -28.08 10.60 -19.68
C GLY A 614 -28.16 11.01 -18.21
N PRO A 615 -27.01 11.22 -17.56
CA PRO A 615 -26.96 11.70 -16.18
C PRO A 615 -27.63 13.08 -16.09
N MET A 616 -28.37 13.31 -15.01
CA MET A 616 -28.83 14.65 -14.66
C MET A 616 -27.66 15.44 -14.11
N ALA A 617 -26.96 16.14 -15.01
CA ALA A 617 -25.81 16.97 -14.66
C ALA A 617 -26.21 18.45 -14.56
N SER A 618 -25.56 19.17 -13.65
CA SER A 618 -25.53 20.63 -13.60
C SER A 618 -24.15 21.13 -14.02
N LYS A 619 -24.05 22.43 -14.24
CA LYS A 619 -22.77 23.13 -14.35
C LYS A 619 -22.68 24.14 -13.24
N ASP A 620 -21.49 24.30 -12.68
CA ASP A 620 -21.24 25.37 -11.72
C ASP A 620 -20.89 26.71 -12.41
N VAL A 621 -20.43 27.67 -11.60
CA VAL A 621 -20.11 29.03 -12.02
C VAL A 621 -18.98 29.10 -13.05
N ASP A 622 -18.06 28.14 -13.06
CA ASP A 622 -16.93 28.06 -13.98
C ASP A 622 -17.22 27.12 -15.17
N GLY A 623 -18.40 26.50 -15.17
CA GLY A 623 -18.87 25.62 -16.23
C GLY A 623 -18.48 24.16 -16.05
N ASP A 624 -17.89 23.80 -14.90
CA ASP A 624 -17.51 22.44 -14.56
C ASP A 624 -18.76 21.58 -14.35
N ILE A 625 -18.73 20.35 -14.85
CA ILE A 625 -19.84 19.41 -14.78
C ILE A 625 -19.94 18.85 -13.36
N ASN A 626 -21.15 18.83 -12.82
CA ASN A 626 -21.44 18.22 -11.53
C ASN A 626 -22.62 17.24 -11.63
N VAL A 627 -22.39 16.00 -11.21
CA VAL A 627 -23.41 14.96 -11.06
C VAL A 627 -23.52 14.61 -9.59
N VAL A 628 -24.69 14.85 -9.00
CA VAL A 628 -24.96 14.59 -7.59
C VAL A 628 -25.47 13.15 -7.43
N PRO A 629 -24.82 12.30 -6.61
CA PRO A 629 -25.34 11.00 -6.25
C PRO A 629 -26.69 11.12 -5.51
N LEU A 630 -27.69 10.35 -5.93
CA LEU A 630 -28.90 10.14 -5.12
C LEU A 630 -28.64 9.19 -3.94
N SER A 631 -27.65 8.30 -4.09
CA SER A 631 -27.18 7.44 -3.01
C SER A 631 -25.74 6.98 -3.26
N ALA A 632 -24.92 7.00 -2.21
CA ALA A 632 -23.59 6.40 -2.22
C ALA A 632 -23.62 4.86 -2.05
N ASN A 633 -24.77 4.27 -1.66
CA ASN A 633 -24.94 2.82 -1.72
C ASN A 633 -25.43 2.45 -3.13
N PRO A 634 -24.57 1.89 -4.00
CA PRO A 634 -24.97 1.54 -5.37
C PRO A 634 -26.00 0.40 -5.44
N ALA A 635 -26.18 -0.37 -4.36
CA ALA A 635 -27.06 -1.52 -4.33
C ALA A 635 -28.46 -1.22 -3.77
N VAL A 636 -28.75 0.05 -3.43
CA VAL A 636 -30.11 0.47 -3.07
C VAL A 636 -31.02 0.35 -4.31
N ASP A 637 -32.30 0.01 -4.10
CA ASP A 637 -33.27 0.01 -5.20
C ASP A 637 -33.49 1.45 -5.68
N PRO A 638 -33.14 1.81 -6.95
CA PRO A 638 -33.32 3.17 -7.44
C PRO A 638 -34.78 3.63 -7.39
N LYS A 639 -35.76 2.72 -7.42
CA LYS A 639 -37.19 3.04 -7.31
C LYS A 639 -37.60 3.51 -5.91
N SER A 640 -36.79 3.20 -4.89
CA SER A 640 -37.02 3.65 -3.52
C SER A 640 -36.53 5.07 -3.25
N LEU A 641 -35.74 5.64 -4.16
CA LEU A 641 -35.15 6.97 -4.00
C LEU A 641 -36.11 8.06 -4.48
N LYS A 642 -36.12 9.18 -3.75
CA LYS A 642 -36.82 10.39 -4.18
C LYS A 642 -36.05 11.04 -5.32
N LEU A 643 -36.71 11.20 -6.46
CA LEU A 643 -36.11 11.85 -7.63
C LEU A 643 -36.20 13.39 -7.51
N PRO A 644 -35.15 14.11 -7.94
CA PRO A 644 -35.21 15.57 -8.06
C PRO A 644 -36.15 16.00 -9.19
N GLU A 645 -36.61 17.25 -9.14
CA GLU A 645 -37.54 17.79 -10.13
C GLU A 645 -36.95 17.76 -11.55
N GLY A 646 -37.73 17.22 -12.50
CA GLY A 646 -37.30 17.09 -13.90
C GLY A 646 -36.42 15.87 -14.20
N ALA A 647 -36.10 15.05 -13.20
CA ALA A 647 -35.49 13.75 -13.45
C ALA A 647 -36.48 12.78 -14.09
N THR A 648 -36.01 11.98 -15.03
CA THR A 648 -36.80 10.96 -15.74
C THR A 648 -36.62 9.56 -15.15
N GLY A 649 -35.69 9.39 -14.21
CA GLY A 649 -35.42 8.11 -13.54
C GLY A 649 -34.15 8.16 -12.69
N ALA A 650 -33.72 7.00 -12.21
CA ALA A 650 -32.46 6.81 -11.51
C ALA A 650 -31.83 5.47 -11.88
N THR A 651 -30.50 5.40 -11.83
CA THR A 651 -29.75 4.16 -12.09
C THR A 651 -28.46 4.13 -11.30
N ALA A 652 -28.04 2.92 -10.91
CA ALA A 652 -26.66 2.68 -10.49
C ALA A 652 -25.72 2.89 -11.68
N VAL A 653 -24.51 3.40 -11.42
CA VAL A 653 -23.46 3.61 -12.41
C VAL A 653 -22.12 3.02 -11.94
N PRO A 654 -21.28 2.52 -12.87
CA PRO A 654 -19.98 1.94 -12.55
C PRO A 654 -18.96 3.01 -12.14
N TYR A 655 -17.91 2.61 -11.42
CA TYR A 655 -16.74 3.48 -11.16
C TYR A 655 -16.18 4.13 -12.43
N SER A 656 -16.20 3.43 -13.57
CA SER A 656 -15.73 3.96 -14.86
C SER A 656 -16.58 5.10 -15.42
N ALA A 657 -17.79 5.33 -14.89
CA ALA A 657 -18.58 6.51 -15.21
C ALA A 657 -18.10 7.75 -14.42
N ALA A 658 -17.44 7.55 -13.28
CA ALA A 658 -17.00 8.61 -12.39
C ALA A 658 -15.49 8.89 -12.46
N THR A 659 -14.66 7.94 -12.89
CA THR A 659 -13.21 8.12 -13.01
C THR A 659 -12.67 7.34 -14.21
N HIS A 660 -11.78 7.97 -14.98
CA HIS A 660 -11.01 7.29 -16.02
C HIS A 660 -10.01 6.26 -15.43
N GLY A 661 -9.71 6.38 -14.12
CA GLY A 661 -8.96 5.40 -13.32
C GLY A 661 -9.70 4.08 -13.10
N ARG A 662 -10.99 4.01 -13.41
CA ARG A 662 -11.89 2.86 -13.14
C ARG A 662 -11.88 2.52 -11.64
N ASP A 663 -11.90 1.25 -11.29
CA ASP A 663 -11.94 0.72 -9.91
C ASP A 663 -10.56 0.36 -9.35
N TYR A 664 -9.46 0.58 -10.08
CA TYR A 664 -8.11 0.25 -9.59
C TYR A 664 -7.76 1.09 -8.36
N TRP A 665 -7.13 0.49 -7.35
CA TRP A 665 -6.81 1.10 -6.05
C TRP A 665 -8.00 1.56 -5.20
N LEU A 666 -9.24 1.33 -5.66
CA LEU A 666 -10.47 1.60 -4.91
C LEU A 666 -10.99 0.30 -4.29
N SER A 667 -11.92 0.39 -3.34
CA SER A 667 -12.38 -0.79 -2.58
C SER A 667 -12.84 -1.92 -3.51
N ALA A 668 -13.59 -1.61 -4.55
CA ALA A 668 -14.05 -2.58 -5.53
C ALA A 668 -12.94 -3.37 -6.25
N GLY A 669 -11.77 -2.76 -6.44
CA GLY A 669 -10.69 -3.33 -7.24
C GLY A 669 -9.51 -3.89 -6.46
N ALA A 670 -9.52 -3.75 -5.13
CA ALA A 670 -8.48 -4.24 -4.23
C ALA A 670 -9.00 -5.42 -3.38
N PRO A 671 -8.10 -6.29 -2.86
CA PRO A 671 -8.51 -7.49 -2.13
C PRO A 671 -9.14 -7.17 -0.77
N HIS A 672 -10.02 -8.06 -0.30
CA HIS A 672 -10.60 -8.01 1.04
C HIS A 672 -10.32 -9.30 1.81
N CYS A 673 -10.15 -9.21 3.14
CA CYS A 673 -10.18 -10.38 4.02
C CYS A 673 -11.48 -11.16 3.80
N ALA A 674 -12.61 -10.46 3.63
CA ALA A 674 -13.92 -11.03 3.33
C ALA A 674 -14.00 -11.84 2.02
N ASP A 675 -13.00 -11.77 1.12
CA ASP A 675 -12.93 -12.64 -0.07
C ASP A 675 -12.74 -14.10 0.35
N CYS A 676 -11.96 -14.36 1.40
CA CYS A 676 -11.56 -15.73 1.81
C CYS A 676 -11.95 -16.08 3.25
N HIS A 677 -12.10 -15.08 4.14
CA HIS A 677 -12.43 -15.28 5.53
C HIS A 677 -13.94 -15.29 5.78
N ALA A 678 -14.35 -16.08 6.78
CA ALA A 678 -15.72 -16.10 7.27
C ALA A 678 -15.92 -14.99 8.31
N ALA A 679 -17.11 -14.39 8.32
CA ALA A 679 -17.51 -13.50 9.41
C ALA A 679 -17.43 -14.21 10.78
N PRO A 680 -17.04 -13.51 11.86
CA PRO A 680 -16.82 -12.06 11.94
C PRO A 680 -15.40 -11.58 11.58
N PHE A 681 -14.52 -12.44 11.05
CA PHE A 681 -13.11 -12.14 10.78
C PHE A 681 -12.92 -11.43 9.43
N VAL A 682 -13.61 -10.31 9.25
CA VAL A 682 -13.72 -9.57 7.99
C VAL A 682 -13.67 -8.07 8.23
N GLU A 683 -13.47 -7.28 7.19
CA GLU A 683 -13.58 -5.82 7.26
C GLU A 683 -14.98 -5.34 7.64
N GLY A 684 -15.08 -4.12 8.16
CA GLY A 684 -16.36 -3.43 8.36
C GLY A 684 -16.95 -2.93 7.03
N GLN A 685 -18.15 -2.35 7.09
CA GLN A 685 -18.78 -1.70 5.93
C GLN A 685 -18.04 -0.41 5.53
N GLY A 686 -18.15 -0.06 4.25
CA GLY A 686 -17.65 1.19 3.68
C GLY A 686 -18.55 2.39 3.93
N GLY A 687 -18.19 3.53 3.33
CA GLY A 687 -18.96 4.79 3.36
C GLY A 687 -18.18 5.96 3.94
N VAL A 688 -17.34 5.73 4.95
CA VAL A 688 -16.53 6.78 5.61
C VAL A 688 -15.53 7.42 4.64
N ALA A 689 -15.03 6.67 3.66
CA ALA A 689 -14.03 7.12 2.70
C ALA A 689 -14.58 7.17 1.27
N PHE A 690 -15.88 7.44 1.09
CA PHE A 690 -16.46 7.66 -0.24
C PHE A 690 -15.67 8.75 -0.99
N PRO A 691 -15.33 8.58 -2.29
CA PRO A 691 -15.76 7.51 -3.20
C PRO A 691 -14.90 6.23 -3.17
N ILE A 692 -13.89 6.10 -2.33
CA ILE A 692 -13.01 4.93 -2.29
C ILE A 692 -13.75 3.67 -1.84
N ASN A 693 -14.72 3.81 -0.93
CA ASN A 693 -15.60 2.73 -0.48
C ASN A 693 -17.07 3.19 -0.41
N GLN A 694 -17.99 2.23 -0.47
CA GLN A 694 -19.42 2.47 -0.50
C GLN A 694 -20.11 1.89 0.74
N PRO A 695 -21.17 2.54 1.27
CA PRO A 695 -22.08 1.90 2.21
C PRO A 695 -22.71 0.64 1.61
N GLY A 696 -23.04 -0.36 2.45
CA GLY A 696 -23.58 -1.64 2.01
C GLY A 696 -22.54 -2.56 1.33
N LYS A 697 -21.28 -2.16 1.29
CA LYS A 697 -20.16 -2.93 0.73
C LYS A 697 -19.05 -3.05 1.75
N TYR A 698 -18.17 -4.04 1.60
CA TYR A 698 -16.96 -4.13 2.43
C TYR A 698 -16.03 -2.93 2.20
N SER A 699 -15.46 -2.42 3.28
CA SER A 699 -14.40 -1.42 3.25
C SER A 699 -13.04 -2.09 3.01
N LEU A 700 -12.03 -1.30 2.62
CA LEU A 700 -10.65 -1.79 2.64
C LEU A 700 -10.15 -1.91 4.07
N MET A 701 -9.23 -2.84 4.32
CA MET A 701 -8.60 -3.03 5.64
C MET A 701 -8.05 -1.71 6.21
N ARG A 702 -7.42 -0.86 5.39
CA ARG A 702 -6.86 0.43 5.82
C ARG A 702 -7.89 1.45 6.34
N TYR A 703 -9.16 1.29 5.95
CA TYR A 703 -10.27 2.14 6.42
C TYR A 703 -11.16 1.41 7.43
N SER A 704 -10.82 0.18 7.79
CA SER A 704 -11.62 -0.65 8.69
C SER A 704 -11.16 -0.49 10.14
N LYS A 705 -12.13 -0.45 11.03
CA LYS A 705 -11.93 -0.40 12.48
C LYS A 705 -12.72 -1.53 13.14
N GLY A 706 -12.17 -2.07 14.22
CA GLY A 706 -12.81 -3.04 15.09
C GLY A 706 -12.79 -2.55 16.54
N HIS A 707 -12.93 -3.49 17.49
CA HIS A 707 -12.77 -3.34 18.94
C HIS A 707 -12.46 -1.91 19.45
N ALA A 708 -13.49 -1.20 19.93
CA ALA A 708 -13.39 0.15 20.50
C ALA A 708 -12.79 1.23 19.56
N GLY A 709 -12.92 1.07 18.24
CA GLY A 709 -12.46 2.05 17.25
C GLY A 709 -10.98 1.89 16.86
N LEU A 710 -10.33 0.80 17.26
CA LEU A 710 -8.99 0.44 16.80
C LEU A 710 -9.01 0.13 15.31
N ALA A 711 -8.11 0.73 14.55
CA ALA A 711 -7.89 0.38 13.15
C ALA A 711 -7.45 -1.09 13.07
N CYS A 712 -7.90 -1.82 12.06
CA CYS A 712 -7.47 -3.21 11.87
C CYS A 712 -5.94 -3.32 11.83
N GLN A 713 -5.26 -2.31 11.29
CA GLN A 713 -3.80 -2.24 11.25
C GLN A 713 -3.14 -2.09 12.62
N ALA A 714 -3.83 -1.56 13.64
CA ALA A 714 -3.33 -1.52 15.00
C ALA A 714 -3.10 -2.94 15.54
N CYS A 715 -4.02 -3.87 15.26
CA CYS A 715 -3.96 -5.24 15.75
C CYS A 715 -3.19 -6.19 14.82
N HIS A 716 -3.34 -6.00 13.51
CA HIS A 716 -2.85 -6.93 12.48
C HIS A 716 -1.67 -6.40 11.66
N GLN A 717 -1.18 -5.18 11.95
CA GLN A 717 -0.21 -4.43 11.12
C GLN A 717 -0.73 -4.04 9.73
N SER A 718 0.15 -3.51 8.90
CA SER A 718 -0.19 -2.88 7.64
C SER A 718 -0.42 -3.89 6.51
N ILE A 719 -1.16 -3.46 5.49
CA ILE A 719 -1.89 -4.30 4.51
C ILE A 719 -1.04 -5.18 3.55
N HIS A 720 0.29 -5.22 3.68
CA HIS A 720 1.19 -6.20 3.02
C HIS A 720 2.37 -6.59 3.93
N GLY A 721 2.19 -6.39 5.23
CA GLY A 721 3.10 -6.74 6.31
C GLY A 721 2.29 -7.21 7.51
N LEU A 722 1.30 -8.06 7.23
CA LEU A 722 0.50 -8.70 8.27
C LEU A 722 1.36 -9.75 8.98
N TYR A 723 1.16 -9.90 10.28
CA TYR A 723 1.78 -10.98 11.05
C TYR A 723 1.34 -12.38 10.60
N PRO A 724 2.20 -13.40 10.71
CA PRO A 724 3.66 -13.35 10.88
C PRO A 724 4.43 -13.12 9.58
N VAL A 725 5.50 -12.34 9.68
CA VAL A 725 6.49 -12.11 8.62
C VAL A 725 7.74 -12.94 8.89
N THR A 726 8.50 -13.33 7.87
CA THR A 726 9.79 -13.98 8.12
C THR A 726 10.79 -12.96 8.68
N PRO A 727 11.45 -13.24 9.82
CA PRO A 727 12.24 -12.25 10.54
C PRO A 727 13.47 -11.77 9.76
N ASP A 728 13.89 -12.49 8.72
CA ASP A 728 14.96 -12.12 7.81
C ASP A 728 14.52 -11.15 6.70
N VAL A 729 13.22 -11.12 6.36
CA VAL A 729 12.67 -10.22 5.34
C VAL A 729 12.32 -8.87 5.93
N ASP A 730 11.62 -8.83 7.08
CA ASP A 730 11.23 -7.58 7.77
C ASP A 730 11.41 -7.72 9.30
N VAL A 731 12.64 -7.42 9.76
CA VAL A 731 13.01 -7.47 11.18
C VAL A 731 12.19 -6.53 12.06
N THR A 732 11.73 -5.40 11.51
CA THR A 732 11.11 -4.32 12.29
C THR A 732 9.66 -4.68 12.62
N THR A 733 8.93 -5.23 11.66
CA THR A 733 7.57 -5.74 11.85
C THR A 733 7.54 -6.86 12.91
N TYR A 734 8.54 -7.74 12.93
CA TYR A 734 8.69 -8.78 13.96
C TYR A 734 8.95 -8.18 15.36
N LYS A 735 9.84 -7.18 15.47
CA LYS A 735 10.12 -6.46 16.74
C LYS A 735 8.90 -5.69 17.25
N GLN A 736 8.10 -5.14 16.34
CA GLN A 736 6.95 -4.31 16.68
C GLN A 736 5.93 -5.09 17.52
N ALA A 737 5.49 -6.29 17.13
CA ALA A 737 4.51 -7.04 17.94
C ALA A 737 5.01 -7.35 19.35
N ALA A 738 6.25 -7.82 19.45
CA ALA A 738 6.87 -8.18 20.72
C ALA A 738 7.04 -6.97 21.67
N SER A 739 6.96 -5.74 21.15
CA SER A 739 6.96 -4.52 21.96
C SER A 739 5.64 -4.33 22.73
N TYR A 740 4.53 -4.84 22.21
CA TYR A 740 3.20 -4.73 22.81
C TYR A 740 2.81 -5.97 23.62
N ASN A 741 3.02 -7.16 23.06
CA ASN A 741 2.59 -8.42 23.66
C ASN A 741 3.49 -8.77 24.88
N PRO A 742 2.92 -8.94 26.10
CA PRO A 742 3.73 -9.26 27.29
C PRO A 742 4.47 -10.59 27.22
N ASP A 743 3.97 -11.55 26.45
CA ASP A 743 4.61 -12.84 26.20
C ASP A 743 5.72 -12.80 25.13
N GLY A 744 5.96 -11.63 24.53
CA GLY A 744 6.95 -11.42 23.47
C GLY A 744 6.57 -12.03 22.13
N SER A 745 5.33 -12.50 21.96
CA SER A 745 4.87 -13.05 20.69
C SER A 745 4.85 -11.99 19.59
N HIS A 746 5.24 -12.42 18.38
CA HIS A 746 5.32 -11.60 17.16
C HIS A 746 4.06 -11.69 16.29
N GLY A 747 2.94 -12.18 16.84
CA GLY A 747 1.66 -12.32 16.13
C GLY A 747 0.78 -11.09 16.31
N PRO A 748 -0.51 -11.16 15.88
CA PRO A 748 -1.48 -10.11 16.17
C PRO A 748 -1.50 -9.71 17.66
N LEU A 749 -1.87 -8.46 17.93
CA LEU A 749 -1.96 -7.98 19.31
C LEU A 749 -2.91 -8.85 20.13
N LYS A 750 -2.40 -9.36 21.27
CA LYS A 750 -3.20 -10.15 22.22
C LYS A 750 -3.91 -9.21 23.20
N CYS A 751 -4.97 -9.72 23.84
CA CYS A 751 -5.71 -8.99 24.86
C CYS A 751 -4.81 -8.42 25.97
N ALA A 752 -3.78 -9.17 26.37
CA ALA A 752 -2.82 -8.78 27.40
C ALA A 752 -1.96 -7.56 27.04
N ALA A 753 -1.91 -7.14 25.75
CA ALA A 753 -1.24 -5.92 25.36
C ALA A 753 -1.87 -4.68 26.01
N CYS A 754 -3.20 -4.69 26.21
CA CYS A 754 -3.96 -3.53 26.71
C CYS A 754 -4.75 -3.84 27.99
N HIS A 755 -5.08 -5.11 28.26
CA HIS A 755 -5.89 -5.53 29.39
C HIS A 755 -5.10 -6.39 30.38
N TYR A 756 -5.56 -6.40 31.63
CA TYR A 756 -5.25 -7.49 32.55
C TYR A 756 -6.02 -8.74 32.14
N THR A 757 -5.33 -9.88 32.05
CA THR A 757 -5.89 -11.14 31.56
C THR A 757 -5.73 -12.27 32.58
N ASN A 758 -6.60 -13.28 32.47
CA ASN A 758 -6.47 -14.53 33.22
C ASN A 758 -5.42 -15.45 32.57
N GLU A 759 -5.28 -16.66 33.11
CA GLU A 759 -4.37 -17.68 32.59
C GLU A 759 -4.75 -18.20 31.19
N ASN A 760 -5.98 -17.94 30.73
CA ASN A 760 -6.40 -18.24 29.37
C ASN A 760 -6.11 -17.09 28.40
N GLY A 761 -5.54 -15.97 28.86
CA GLY A 761 -5.30 -14.78 28.05
C GLY A 761 -6.56 -13.94 27.78
N VAL A 762 -7.67 -14.23 28.44
CA VAL A 762 -8.94 -13.51 28.32
C VAL A 762 -8.96 -12.35 29.31
N PRO A 763 -9.45 -11.15 28.94
CA PRO A 763 -9.53 -10.00 29.84
C PRO A 763 -10.30 -10.33 31.12
N LEU A 764 -9.72 -10.01 32.28
CA LEU A 764 -10.37 -10.18 33.59
C LEU A 764 -11.57 -9.26 33.78
N ILE A 765 -11.75 -8.27 32.90
CA ILE A 765 -12.93 -7.41 32.87
C ILE A 765 -14.13 -8.07 32.19
N ALA A 766 -13.91 -9.16 31.43
CA ALA A 766 -15.01 -9.96 30.89
C ALA A 766 -15.92 -10.47 32.03
N ASP A 767 -17.18 -10.67 31.66
CA ASP A 767 -18.28 -11.05 32.53
C ASP A 767 -19.02 -12.24 31.90
N ASP A 768 -19.30 -13.27 32.70
CA ASP A 768 -19.86 -14.54 32.22
C ASP A 768 -21.30 -14.44 31.70
N GLU A 769 -22.06 -13.42 32.13
CA GLU A 769 -23.44 -13.20 31.68
C GLU A 769 -23.46 -12.39 30.38
N ASP A 770 -22.67 -11.30 30.31
CA ASP A 770 -22.71 -10.36 29.19
C ASP A 770 -21.78 -10.74 28.02
N HIS A 771 -20.72 -11.53 28.28
CA HIS A 771 -19.72 -11.88 27.27
C HIS A 771 -19.84 -13.36 26.88
N VAL A 772 -20.83 -13.62 26.03
CA VAL A 772 -21.19 -14.97 25.56
C VAL A 772 -21.05 -15.06 24.04
N TRP A 773 -20.31 -16.06 23.56
CA TRP A 773 -20.17 -16.38 22.14
C TRP A 773 -20.78 -17.76 21.83
N ASN A 774 -21.72 -17.82 20.87
CA ASN A 774 -22.44 -19.05 20.50
C ASN A 774 -23.05 -19.79 21.71
N GLY A 775 -23.61 -19.04 22.66
CA GLY A 775 -24.24 -19.58 23.87
C GLY A 775 -23.27 -20.07 24.94
N LYS A 776 -21.96 -19.80 24.82
CA LYS A 776 -20.94 -20.14 25.82
C LYS A 776 -20.23 -18.88 26.34
N PRO A 777 -20.04 -18.73 27.67
CA PRO A 777 -19.20 -17.67 28.23
C PRO A 777 -17.78 -17.72 27.65
N ILE A 778 -17.18 -16.55 27.40
CA ILE A 778 -15.83 -16.46 26.80
C ILE A 778 -14.70 -16.48 27.83
N LEU A 779 -15.00 -16.40 29.14
CA LEU A 779 -14.00 -16.15 30.18
C LEU A 779 -12.84 -17.16 30.17
N ASP A 780 -13.13 -18.41 29.86
CA ASP A 780 -12.12 -19.48 29.75
C ASP A 780 -11.86 -19.95 28.32
N ASP A 781 -12.32 -19.20 27.32
CA ASP A 781 -12.18 -19.51 25.90
C ASP A 781 -11.59 -18.31 25.15
N PHE A 782 -10.26 -18.33 24.97
CA PHE A 782 -9.54 -17.27 24.26
C PHE A 782 -10.02 -17.11 22.81
N GLU A 783 -10.28 -18.21 22.12
CA GLU A 783 -10.76 -18.18 20.73
C GLU A 783 -12.19 -17.63 20.67
N GLY A 784 -13.04 -18.04 21.61
CA GLY A 784 -14.37 -17.47 21.81
C GLY A 784 -14.33 -15.98 22.12
N ALA A 785 -13.38 -15.53 22.93
CA ALA A 785 -13.18 -14.12 23.23
C ALA A 785 -12.77 -13.31 22.01
N ILE A 786 -11.82 -13.81 21.20
CA ILE A 786 -11.44 -13.18 19.93
C ILE A 786 -12.65 -13.07 19.01
N ALA A 787 -13.40 -14.16 18.84
CA ALA A 787 -14.58 -14.18 17.97
C ALA A 787 -15.66 -13.19 18.45
N TRP A 788 -15.91 -13.13 19.76
CA TRP A 788 -16.82 -12.15 20.36
C TRP A 788 -16.38 -10.72 20.06
N MET A 789 -15.09 -10.39 20.21
CA MET A 789 -14.57 -9.03 19.95
C MET A 789 -14.75 -8.59 18.50
N HIS A 790 -14.55 -9.51 17.55
CA HIS A 790 -14.79 -9.23 16.13
C HIS A 790 -16.30 -9.05 15.85
N ALA A 791 -17.16 -9.86 16.46
CA ALA A 791 -18.60 -9.81 16.23
C ALA A 791 -19.32 -8.66 16.96
N SER A 792 -18.77 -8.20 18.09
CA SER A 792 -19.35 -7.14 18.92
C SER A 792 -18.91 -5.74 18.51
N ALA A 793 -17.88 -5.63 17.66
CA ALA A 793 -17.42 -4.36 17.14
C ALA A 793 -18.58 -3.62 16.44
N PRO A 794 -18.74 -2.29 16.68
CA PRO A 794 -19.69 -1.51 15.93
C PRO A 794 -19.26 -1.52 14.47
N ASP A 795 -20.19 -1.90 13.59
CA ASP A 795 -19.96 -1.78 12.16
C ASP A 795 -20.13 -0.31 11.78
N ALA A 796 -19.02 0.43 11.86
CA ALA A 796 -18.99 1.88 11.68
C ALA A 796 -19.25 2.32 10.23
N GLY A 797 -19.46 1.38 9.30
CA GLY A 797 -19.86 1.72 7.94
C GLY A 797 -21.35 2.03 7.84
N GLY A 798 -21.67 3.18 7.25
CA GLY A 798 -23.00 3.47 6.73
C GLY A 798 -23.78 4.63 7.36
N ALA A 799 -23.29 5.85 7.17
CA ALA A 799 -24.06 6.97 6.60
C ALA A 799 -23.05 7.89 5.88
N ILE A 800 -23.44 8.48 4.74
CA ILE A 800 -22.70 9.64 4.23
C ILE A 800 -22.82 10.71 5.32
N PRO A 801 -21.75 11.44 5.70
CA PRO A 801 -21.97 12.73 6.34
C PRO A 801 -23.01 13.49 5.49
N PRO A 802 -24.10 14.01 6.06
CA PRO A 802 -25.03 14.80 5.28
C PRO A 802 -24.26 15.86 4.50
N GLU A 803 -24.62 16.07 3.23
CA GLU A 803 -24.12 17.22 2.47
C GLU A 803 -24.58 18.47 3.24
N ASP A 804 -23.64 19.16 3.88
CA ASP A 804 -23.87 20.50 4.42
C ASP A 804 -23.90 21.53 3.28
#